data_AF-A0AAV7ZJ37-F1
#
_entry.id   AF-A0AAV7ZJ37-F1
#
_cell.length_a   1.000
_cell.length_b   1.000
_cell.length_c   1.000
_cell.angle_alpha   90.00
_cell.angle_beta   90.00
_cell.angle_gamma   90.00
#
_symmetry.space_group_name_H-M   'P 1'
#
loop_
_entity.id
_entity.type
_entity.pdbx_description
1 polymer ?
#
loop_
_entity_poly.entity_id
_entity_poly.type
_entity_poly.pdbx_seq_one_letter_code
_entity_poly.pdbx_strand_id
1 'polypeptide(L)'
;MKRKFRQTGVLIEKNWKLYLRNKKSTFFLVFAIPFLFQLALFLLGLGVKNSISNDQKRILHQPEEQFQFPQCNKKFDKDCITLAYNKKSHPQVIDVMDFLKKEHSLDSKELHGESTEKELDTYLFDHPNTTLAAIVFNFNETQYPDTIPTDAEFYIQINETTFFTYVGVDDFLDIFVPIQISLEKALFKILGNYDIDLDITHMKYPHPQLIPSDVIPSVGSTFYFWALLFQAIIQLIQVVQEKETRKRFGMRMMGLSDFAYWLSWSVINTVIMIISCFILIGCGAMFGFNFFLKNDFGTYFILFFLFSLNIIALAFLLSTFVKKTKTATIMGFGVFCLFTILNAVASALIYSDLVPHKYRIIFSFLSPVVFTKGVNDLAQFTKTDNDKGLRWKDISKSSEIFPLSTCYLWLFIDFAIYIVLTLYFDNIIPGEIGSARKPWYFLTKEYWTGSTKEKPMNLKHQVQGNVNLKSGKGKKFFQDDDVITEKNKLINSEESEESVVKLYGITKVFRKNILKKTIKDFKAVDDLYLTMESEQLLALLGPNGSGKTTTINMLTGLFPPTEGTARIYGKSIISEIDSVRDRLGVCPQHDILWDELTGREHIKMFAGLKNMPKHQIPQEMEDRLEEVDLLDVGNQRVGSFSGGMKRRLSVAIALTGDCKVILLDEPTTGMDPVARRHVWEIIEKAKKDRVILLTTHSMEEADILSDKIAIIAAGKLRCVGSSLHLKNKFGTGYRISIITEEGSIPGIKDAVSGVFPNANYLGETITTITIEIPREKTVELPEFFEYLEQNQKDLGIQDFSVSLTTLEEVFLNIAERASNERLQEMKKKVGDDENTQKFLDKKISQRKLSFKNVNKQKTGDSQKKNNKLNSSSSSSSSSSSSSQED
;
A
#
# COMPACT_ATOMS: atom_id res chain seq x y z
N MET A 1 30.26 -8.94 -0.22
CA MET A 1 29.89 -7.97 -1.28
C MET A 1 29.49 -8.65 -2.60
N LYS A 2 30.32 -9.55 -3.18
CA LYS A 2 30.00 -10.31 -4.42
C LYS A 2 28.61 -10.97 -4.43
N ARG A 3 28.21 -11.60 -3.31
CA ARG A 3 26.86 -12.17 -3.11
C ARG A 3 25.72 -11.16 -3.33
N LYS A 4 25.83 -9.96 -2.75
CA LYS A 4 24.77 -8.92 -2.83
C LYS A 4 24.56 -8.47 -4.27
N PHE A 5 25.64 -8.21 -5.02
CA PHE A 5 25.57 -7.85 -6.44
C PHE A 5 24.97 -8.96 -7.31
N ARG A 6 25.30 -10.22 -7.02
CA ARG A 6 24.71 -11.36 -7.72
C ARG A 6 23.20 -11.43 -7.49
N GLN A 7 22.75 -11.29 -6.24
CA GLN A 7 21.33 -11.23 -5.90
C GLN A 7 20.63 -10.06 -6.61
N THR A 8 21.26 -8.89 -6.68
CA THR A 8 20.76 -7.75 -7.44
C THR A 8 20.59 -8.08 -8.92
N GLY A 9 21.56 -8.73 -9.55
CA GLY A 9 21.47 -9.15 -10.96
C GLY A 9 20.29 -10.09 -11.24
N VAL A 10 20.05 -11.06 -10.35
CA VAL A 10 18.91 -11.99 -10.45
C VAL A 10 17.58 -11.24 -10.33
N LEU A 11 17.47 -10.30 -9.38
CA LEU A 11 16.26 -9.49 -9.22
C LEU A 11 16.03 -8.52 -10.39
N ILE A 12 17.10 -7.97 -10.97
CA ILE A 12 17.00 -7.15 -12.19
C ILE A 12 16.47 -7.98 -13.35
N GLU A 13 16.98 -9.20 -13.58
CA GLU A 13 16.46 -10.10 -14.62
C GLU A 13 14.97 -10.39 -14.41
N LYS A 14 14.58 -10.69 -13.16
CA LYS A 14 13.17 -10.88 -12.78
C LYS A 14 12.32 -9.64 -13.07
N ASN A 15 12.74 -8.48 -12.60
CA ASN A 15 11.99 -7.23 -12.80
C ASN A 15 11.88 -6.87 -14.29
N TRP A 16 12.94 -7.04 -15.06
CA TRP A 16 12.93 -6.81 -16.51
C TRP A 16 11.90 -7.71 -17.23
N LYS A 17 11.85 -9.00 -16.88
CA LYS A 17 10.85 -9.92 -17.42
C LYS A 17 9.42 -9.53 -17.05
N LEU A 18 9.19 -9.08 -15.81
CA LEU A 18 7.87 -8.58 -15.41
C LEU A 18 7.44 -7.38 -16.26
N TYR A 19 8.33 -6.41 -16.47
CA TYR A 19 8.05 -5.25 -17.32
C TYR A 19 7.78 -5.66 -18.79
N LEU A 20 8.57 -6.57 -19.35
CA LEU A 20 8.37 -7.05 -20.73
C LEU A 20 7.05 -7.80 -20.92
N ARG A 21 6.63 -8.59 -19.93
CA ARG A 21 5.40 -9.41 -20.03
C ARG A 21 4.14 -8.62 -19.69
N ASN A 22 4.24 -7.61 -18.82
CA ASN A 22 3.16 -6.68 -18.55
C ASN A 22 3.12 -5.54 -19.58
N LYS A 23 3.04 -5.90 -20.87
CA LYS A 23 3.17 -4.96 -22.01
C LYS A 23 2.23 -3.77 -21.91
N LYS A 24 0.98 -3.99 -21.47
CA LYS A 24 -0.02 -2.91 -21.34
C LYS A 24 0.44 -1.89 -20.30
N SER A 25 0.75 -2.32 -19.09
CA SER A 25 1.20 -1.42 -18.02
C SER A 25 2.49 -0.70 -18.41
N THR A 26 3.47 -1.42 -18.97
CA THR A 26 4.75 -0.84 -19.38
C THR A 26 4.59 0.14 -20.54
N PHE A 27 3.73 -0.14 -21.52
CA PHE A 27 3.44 0.78 -22.62
C PHE A 27 2.77 2.07 -22.12
N PHE A 28 1.77 1.93 -21.24
CA PHE A 28 1.12 3.10 -20.64
C PHE A 28 2.12 3.97 -19.87
N LEU A 29 2.97 3.32 -19.09
CA LEU A 29 3.95 3.92 -18.21
C LEU A 29 5.07 4.62 -18.98
N VAL A 30 5.67 3.94 -19.96
CA VAL A 30 6.86 4.45 -20.67
C VAL A 30 6.51 5.36 -21.85
N PHE A 31 5.44 5.07 -22.58
CA PHE A 31 5.12 5.75 -23.84
C PHE A 31 3.85 6.59 -23.76
N ALA A 32 2.73 5.99 -23.35
CA ALA A 32 1.43 6.68 -23.46
C ALA A 32 1.34 7.92 -22.58
N ILE A 33 1.82 7.85 -21.32
CA ILE A 33 1.77 8.99 -20.40
C ILE A 33 2.57 10.20 -20.93
N PRO A 34 3.88 10.09 -21.25
CA PRO A 34 4.63 11.20 -21.83
C PRO A 34 4.02 11.73 -23.12
N PHE A 35 3.57 10.83 -24.00
CA PHE A 35 2.98 11.21 -25.28
C PHE A 35 1.65 11.97 -25.11
N LEU A 36 0.75 11.47 -24.26
CA LEU A 36 -0.57 12.07 -24.05
C LEU A 36 -0.47 13.46 -23.43
N PHE A 37 0.41 13.66 -22.45
CA PHE A 37 0.63 15.00 -21.89
C PHE A 37 1.24 15.96 -22.90
N GLN A 38 2.14 15.49 -23.76
CA GLN A 38 2.72 16.32 -24.81
C GLN A 38 1.72 16.66 -25.91
N LEU A 39 0.87 15.71 -26.30
CA LEU A 39 -0.24 15.92 -27.22
C LEU A 39 -1.25 16.93 -26.65
N ALA A 40 -1.61 16.79 -25.36
CA ALA A 40 -2.52 17.72 -24.70
C ALA A 40 -1.94 19.15 -24.68
N LEU A 41 -0.64 19.29 -24.38
CA LEU A 41 0.06 20.58 -24.43
C LEU A 41 0.06 21.17 -25.86
N PHE A 42 0.24 20.33 -26.87
CA PHE A 42 0.22 20.75 -28.29
C PHE A 42 -1.17 21.22 -28.72
N LEU A 43 -2.22 20.47 -28.36
CA LEU A 43 -3.61 20.85 -28.64
C LEU A 43 -3.99 22.16 -27.95
N LEU A 44 -3.54 22.36 -26.71
CA LEU A 44 -3.73 23.62 -25.98
C LEU A 44 -3.00 24.77 -26.71
N GLY A 45 -1.79 24.52 -27.22
CA GLY A 45 -1.05 25.46 -28.06
C GLY A 45 -1.74 25.87 -29.34
N LEU A 46 -2.34 24.91 -30.05
CA LEU A 46 -3.16 25.20 -31.23
C LEU A 46 -4.39 26.03 -30.86
N GLY A 47 -5.05 25.71 -29.73
CA GLY A 47 -6.20 26.47 -29.23
C GLY A 47 -5.87 27.94 -28.94
N VAL A 48 -4.78 28.18 -28.20
CA VAL A 48 -4.31 29.55 -27.88
C VAL A 48 -3.95 30.32 -29.16
N LYS A 49 -3.22 29.68 -30.08
CA LYS A 49 -2.83 30.30 -31.36
C LYS A 49 -4.04 30.68 -32.21
N ASN A 50 -5.06 29.82 -32.25
CA ASN A 50 -6.30 30.09 -32.98
C ASN A 50 -7.10 31.23 -32.34
N SER A 51 -7.18 31.29 -31.00
CA SER A 51 -7.86 32.38 -30.29
C SER A 51 -7.25 33.75 -30.61
N ILE A 52 -5.92 33.87 -30.50
CA ILE A 52 -5.21 35.13 -30.79
C ILE A 52 -5.35 35.52 -32.27
N SER A 53 -5.33 34.52 -33.18
CA SER A 53 -5.45 34.78 -34.61
C SER A 53 -6.83 35.30 -35.03
N ASN A 54 -7.90 34.99 -34.28
CA ASN A 54 -9.24 35.49 -34.58
C ASN A 54 -9.41 36.95 -34.15
N ASP A 55 -8.82 37.38 -33.03
CA ASP A 55 -8.86 38.78 -32.58
C ASP A 55 -7.94 39.70 -33.39
N GLN A 56 -6.91 39.16 -34.05
CA GLN A 56 -5.87 39.94 -34.72
C GLN A 56 -5.69 39.62 -36.22
N LYS A 57 -6.71 39.10 -36.92
CA LYS A 57 -6.69 39.12 -38.39
C LYS A 57 -6.47 40.55 -38.82
N ARG A 58 -5.30 40.82 -39.43
CA ARG A 58 -4.86 42.12 -39.97
C ARG A 58 -6.05 43.02 -40.31
N ILE A 59 -6.45 43.88 -39.38
CA ILE A 59 -7.41 44.94 -39.69
C ILE A 59 -6.58 46.02 -40.38
N LEU A 60 -6.34 45.82 -41.68
CA LEU A 60 -5.98 46.91 -42.58
C LEU A 60 -7.26 47.72 -42.78
N HIS A 61 -7.37 48.77 -41.97
CA HIS A 61 -8.21 49.97 -42.15
C HIS A 61 -9.74 49.79 -42.19
N GLN A 62 -10.39 50.34 -41.17
CA GLN A 62 -11.48 51.32 -41.29
C GLN A 62 -11.54 52.11 -39.97
N PRO A 63 -11.69 53.45 -39.98
CA PRO A 63 -12.08 54.17 -38.76
C PRO A 63 -13.37 53.54 -38.22
N GLU A 64 -13.43 53.30 -36.91
CA GLU A 64 -14.65 52.77 -36.27
C GLU A 64 -15.81 53.77 -36.44
N GLU A 65 -17.05 53.27 -36.40
CA GLU A 65 -18.26 54.06 -36.65
C GLU A 65 -18.32 55.33 -35.78
N GLN A 66 -18.99 56.35 -36.31
CA GLN A 66 -19.19 57.62 -35.61
C GLN A 66 -19.83 57.41 -34.24
N PHE A 67 -19.36 58.18 -33.25
CA PHE A 67 -19.94 58.20 -31.92
C PHE A 67 -21.43 58.53 -32.01
N GLN A 68 -22.29 57.60 -31.61
CA GLN A 68 -23.72 57.83 -31.48
C GLN A 68 -24.01 58.29 -30.07
N PHE A 69 -24.83 59.34 -29.94
CA PHE A 69 -25.22 59.84 -28.62
C PHE A 69 -25.99 58.75 -27.86
N PRO A 70 -25.60 58.40 -26.62
CA PRO A 70 -26.23 57.32 -25.87
C PRO A 70 -27.69 57.70 -25.58
N GLN A 71 -28.62 56.81 -25.93
CA GLN A 71 -30.03 56.96 -25.59
C GLN A 71 -30.49 55.79 -24.72
N CYS A 72 -31.25 56.09 -23.68
CA CYS A 72 -31.90 55.11 -22.84
C CYS A 72 -32.78 54.15 -23.66
N ASN A 73 -32.51 52.84 -23.59
CA ASN A 73 -33.27 51.84 -24.33
C ASN A 73 -34.64 51.59 -23.68
N LYS A 74 -35.70 52.15 -24.27
CA LYS A 74 -37.10 52.13 -23.79
C LYS A 74 -37.72 50.72 -23.63
N LYS A 75 -36.99 49.65 -23.96
CA LYS A 75 -37.44 48.25 -23.81
C LYS A 75 -37.26 47.68 -22.40
N PHE A 76 -36.33 48.21 -21.60
CA PHE A 76 -35.96 47.58 -20.33
C PHE A 76 -36.34 48.37 -19.08
N ASP A 77 -36.65 49.67 -19.17
CA ASP A 77 -37.09 50.44 -18.00
C ASP A 77 -38.05 51.59 -18.36
N LYS A 78 -39.05 51.86 -17.49
CA LYS A 78 -40.11 52.88 -17.76
C LYS A 78 -39.70 54.29 -17.33
N ASP A 79 -38.68 54.44 -16.49
CA ASP A 79 -38.20 55.72 -15.95
C ASP A 79 -36.66 55.83 -16.12
N CYS A 80 -36.16 55.73 -17.36
CA CYS A 80 -34.73 55.87 -17.67
C CYS A 80 -34.35 57.32 -17.99
N ILE A 81 -33.32 57.83 -17.32
CA ILE A 81 -32.79 59.19 -17.46
C ILE A 81 -31.44 59.11 -18.18
N THR A 82 -31.38 59.73 -19.35
CA THR A 82 -30.18 59.76 -20.19
C THR A 82 -29.12 60.71 -19.60
N LEU A 83 -29.54 61.88 -19.11
CA LEU A 83 -28.64 62.88 -18.55
C LEU A 83 -29.27 63.56 -17.32
N ALA A 84 -28.52 63.59 -16.22
CA ALA A 84 -28.83 64.43 -15.06
C ALA A 84 -27.88 65.64 -14.98
N TYR A 85 -28.29 66.76 -14.38
CA TYR A 85 -27.42 67.94 -14.26
C TYR A 85 -27.74 68.82 -13.04
N ASN A 86 -26.77 69.62 -12.60
CA ASN A 86 -26.95 70.61 -11.53
C ASN A 86 -27.22 72.02 -12.09
N LYS A 87 -27.60 72.96 -11.22
CA LYS A 87 -27.90 74.37 -11.58
C LYS A 87 -29.12 74.53 -12.50
N LYS A 88 -30.20 73.76 -12.25
CA LYS A 88 -31.44 73.78 -13.03
C LYS A 88 -32.04 75.18 -13.29
N SER A 89 -31.84 76.11 -12.37
CA SER A 89 -32.42 77.46 -12.43
C SER A 89 -31.57 78.48 -13.21
N HIS A 90 -30.37 78.11 -13.67
CA HIS A 90 -29.44 79.03 -14.33
C HIS A 90 -29.73 79.15 -15.84
N PRO A 91 -30.01 80.36 -16.39
CA PRO A 91 -30.49 80.55 -17.76
C PRO A 91 -29.64 79.88 -18.85
N GLN A 92 -28.33 80.12 -18.86
CA GLN A 92 -27.46 79.53 -19.88
C GLN A 92 -27.24 78.01 -19.74
N VAL A 93 -27.42 77.45 -18.54
CA VAL A 93 -27.35 75.99 -18.35
C VAL A 93 -28.60 75.34 -18.95
N ILE A 94 -29.76 76.01 -18.80
CA ILE A 94 -31.01 75.60 -19.45
C ILE A 94 -30.83 75.67 -20.98
N ASP A 95 -30.26 76.75 -21.51
CA ASP A 95 -30.02 76.89 -22.95
C ASP A 95 -29.11 75.77 -23.51
N VAL A 96 -28.07 75.38 -22.76
CA VAL A 96 -27.18 74.26 -23.10
C VAL A 96 -27.94 72.92 -23.11
N MET A 97 -28.75 72.65 -22.09
CA MET A 97 -29.52 71.41 -22.00
C MET A 97 -30.65 71.34 -23.03
N ASP A 98 -31.29 72.46 -23.35
CA ASP A 98 -32.29 72.55 -24.41
C ASP A 98 -31.67 72.37 -25.80
N PHE A 99 -30.43 72.82 -26.01
CA PHE A 99 -29.68 72.53 -27.23
C PHE A 99 -29.42 71.02 -27.38
N LEU A 100 -28.88 70.37 -26.35
CA LEU A 100 -28.65 68.91 -26.34
C LEU A 100 -29.93 68.11 -26.59
N LYS A 101 -31.03 68.55 -25.96
CA LYS A 101 -32.36 67.97 -26.13
C LYS A 101 -32.84 68.04 -27.58
N LYS A 102 -32.65 69.19 -28.24
CA LYS A 102 -33.09 69.42 -29.61
C LYS A 102 -32.21 68.70 -30.63
N GLU A 103 -30.89 68.70 -30.43
CA GLU A 103 -29.92 68.06 -31.33
C GLU A 103 -30.10 66.54 -31.37
N HIS A 104 -30.31 65.91 -30.20
CA HIS A 104 -30.41 64.45 -30.08
C HIS A 104 -31.83 63.92 -29.92
N SER A 105 -32.85 64.76 -30.08
CA SER A 105 -34.28 64.38 -29.97
C SER A 105 -34.64 63.68 -28.65
N LEU A 106 -34.09 64.16 -27.52
CA LEU A 106 -34.35 63.60 -26.19
C LEU A 106 -35.75 64.01 -25.68
N ASP A 107 -36.46 63.08 -25.04
CA ASP A 107 -37.75 63.39 -24.39
C ASP A 107 -37.51 64.20 -23.09
N SER A 108 -38.47 65.05 -22.69
CA SER A 108 -38.31 65.86 -21.47
C SER A 108 -38.21 65.03 -20.19
N LYS A 109 -38.63 63.75 -20.23
CA LYS A 109 -38.51 62.80 -19.12
C LYS A 109 -37.13 62.14 -19.02
N GLU A 110 -36.29 62.26 -20.05
CA GLU A 110 -34.95 61.68 -20.10
C GLU A 110 -33.87 62.65 -19.55
N LEU A 111 -34.27 63.87 -19.19
CA LEU A 111 -33.41 64.91 -18.60
C LEU A 111 -33.88 65.24 -17.18
N HIS A 112 -32.99 65.13 -16.20
CA HIS A 112 -33.28 65.48 -14.81
C HIS A 112 -32.34 66.57 -14.30
N GLY A 113 -32.90 67.64 -13.74
CA GLY A 113 -32.12 68.79 -13.26
C GLY A 113 -32.36 69.04 -11.79
N GLU A 114 -31.28 69.21 -11.02
CA GLU A 114 -31.27 69.61 -9.60
C GLU A 114 -30.62 70.97 -9.40
N SER A 115 -30.87 71.61 -8.25
CA SER A 115 -30.38 72.98 -8.00
C SER A 115 -28.91 72.96 -7.59
N THR A 116 -28.53 72.05 -6.69
CA THR A 116 -27.15 71.96 -6.18
C THR A 116 -26.48 70.63 -6.52
N GLU A 117 -25.15 70.62 -6.52
CA GLU A 117 -24.36 69.40 -6.72
C GLU A 117 -24.68 68.32 -5.67
N LYS A 118 -24.87 68.70 -4.41
CA LYS A 118 -25.21 67.76 -3.33
C LYS A 118 -26.58 67.10 -3.50
N GLU A 119 -27.55 67.85 -4.01
CA GLU A 119 -28.88 67.31 -4.33
C GLU A 119 -28.79 66.35 -5.52
N LEU A 120 -27.99 66.70 -6.53
CA LEU A 120 -27.72 65.81 -7.66
C LEU A 120 -27.04 64.51 -7.22
N ASP A 121 -25.99 64.57 -6.40
CA ASP A 121 -25.31 63.38 -5.88
C ASP A 121 -26.26 62.51 -5.04
N THR A 122 -27.12 63.13 -4.22
CA THR A 122 -28.14 62.41 -3.43
C THR A 122 -29.15 61.72 -4.36
N TYR A 123 -29.57 62.40 -5.42
CA TYR A 123 -30.48 61.85 -6.42
C TYR A 123 -29.85 60.64 -7.15
N LEU A 124 -28.61 60.77 -7.61
CA LEU A 124 -27.87 59.69 -8.29
C LEU A 124 -27.66 58.49 -7.37
N PHE A 125 -27.42 58.72 -6.08
CA PHE A 125 -27.31 57.66 -5.07
C PHE A 125 -28.62 56.90 -4.88
N ASP A 126 -29.77 57.59 -4.92
CA ASP A 126 -31.11 56.97 -4.80
C ASP A 126 -31.56 56.27 -6.10
N HIS A 127 -30.98 56.62 -7.25
CA HIS A 127 -31.37 56.16 -8.59
C HIS A 127 -30.23 55.50 -9.40
N PRO A 128 -29.47 54.53 -8.84
CA PRO A 128 -28.24 54.02 -9.44
C PRO A 128 -28.47 53.07 -10.64
N ASN A 129 -29.71 52.69 -10.98
CA ASN A 129 -29.97 51.81 -12.13
C ASN A 129 -30.74 52.51 -13.26
N THR A 130 -31.16 53.76 -13.05
CA THR A 130 -32.05 54.49 -13.96
C THR A 130 -31.38 55.68 -14.63
N THR A 131 -30.24 56.16 -14.13
CA THR A 131 -29.50 57.29 -14.71
C THR A 131 -28.20 56.83 -15.38
N LEU A 132 -28.01 57.22 -16.65
CA LEU A 132 -26.83 56.86 -17.45
C LEU A 132 -25.60 57.71 -17.12
N ALA A 133 -25.74 59.03 -17.17
CA ALA A 133 -24.65 59.97 -16.87
C ALA A 133 -25.20 61.27 -16.26
N ALA A 134 -24.33 62.02 -15.59
CA ALA A 134 -24.64 63.33 -15.05
C ALA A 134 -23.57 64.37 -15.39
N ILE A 135 -23.98 65.60 -15.65
CA ILE A 135 -23.10 66.74 -15.95
C ILE A 135 -23.12 67.69 -14.75
N VAL A 136 -21.95 67.92 -14.18
CA VAL A 136 -21.78 68.85 -13.05
C VAL A 136 -21.04 70.08 -13.53
N PHE A 137 -21.69 71.23 -13.43
CA PHE A 137 -21.09 72.54 -13.64
C PHE A 137 -20.60 73.10 -12.31
N ASN A 138 -19.32 73.45 -12.23
CA ASN A 138 -18.64 73.97 -11.05
C ASN A 138 -18.26 75.44 -11.26
N PHE A 139 -19.20 76.34 -10.98
CA PHE A 139 -18.97 77.79 -10.94
C PHE A 139 -19.90 78.48 -9.93
N ASN A 140 -19.53 79.69 -9.50
CA ASN A 140 -20.28 80.42 -8.48
C ASN A 140 -21.44 81.25 -9.08
N GLU A 141 -22.67 80.80 -8.87
CA GLU A 141 -23.91 81.46 -9.34
C GLU A 141 -24.10 82.88 -8.77
N THR A 142 -23.55 83.16 -7.59
CA THR A 142 -23.69 84.49 -6.98
C THR A 142 -22.85 85.56 -7.67
N GLN A 143 -21.74 85.16 -8.32
CA GLN A 143 -20.90 86.05 -9.12
C GLN A 143 -21.38 86.16 -10.56
N TYR A 144 -22.01 85.11 -11.08
CA TYR A 144 -22.50 85.04 -12.45
C TYR A 144 -23.92 84.46 -12.46
N PRO A 145 -24.96 85.30 -12.32
CA PRO A 145 -26.34 84.84 -12.17
C PRO A 145 -26.99 84.42 -13.51
N ASP A 146 -26.56 85.02 -14.62
CA ASP A 146 -27.17 84.83 -15.94
C ASP A 146 -26.20 84.23 -16.97
N THR A 147 -24.90 84.09 -16.64
CA THR A 147 -23.86 83.68 -17.59
C THR A 147 -22.90 82.64 -17.01
N ILE A 148 -22.54 81.61 -17.79
CA ILE A 148 -21.47 80.68 -17.43
C ILE A 148 -20.13 81.40 -17.64
N PRO A 149 -19.24 81.47 -16.64
CA PRO A 149 -17.97 82.15 -16.80
C PRO A 149 -17.02 81.37 -17.72
N THR A 150 -16.07 82.05 -18.35
CA THR A 150 -15.15 81.44 -19.33
C THR A 150 -14.16 80.45 -18.72
N ASP A 151 -13.95 80.53 -17.40
CA ASP A 151 -13.15 79.62 -16.58
C ASP A 151 -14.01 78.60 -15.82
N ALA A 152 -15.29 78.41 -16.21
CA ALA A 152 -16.13 77.40 -15.60
C ALA A 152 -15.55 76.00 -15.81
N GLU A 153 -15.41 75.26 -14.71
CA GLU A 153 -15.07 73.84 -14.75
C GLU A 153 -16.35 73.02 -14.85
N PHE A 154 -16.33 71.96 -15.65
CA PHE A 154 -17.39 70.95 -15.65
C PHE A 154 -16.76 69.56 -15.68
N TYR A 155 -17.49 68.58 -15.16
CA TYR A 155 -17.13 67.18 -15.27
C TYR A 155 -18.37 66.32 -15.45
N ILE A 156 -18.16 65.16 -16.08
CA ILE A 156 -19.22 64.19 -16.36
C ILE A 156 -19.04 63.01 -15.40
N GLN A 157 -20.08 62.69 -14.64
CA GLN A 157 -20.16 61.49 -13.81
C GLN A 157 -20.85 60.39 -14.62
N ILE A 158 -20.26 59.20 -14.63
CA ILE A 158 -20.83 58.01 -15.30
C ILE A 158 -21.05 56.93 -14.27
N ASN A 159 -22.09 56.15 -14.48
CA ASN A 159 -22.51 55.10 -13.59
C ASN A 159 -21.83 53.76 -13.93
N GLU A 160 -20.86 53.33 -13.11
CA GLU A 160 -20.13 52.06 -13.29
C GLU A 160 -20.86 50.83 -12.70
N THR A 161 -22.13 50.94 -12.29
CA THR A 161 -22.83 49.78 -11.72
C THR A 161 -23.13 48.71 -12.78
N THR A 162 -23.01 47.44 -12.36
CA THR A 162 -22.98 46.24 -13.21
C THR A 162 -24.19 46.01 -14.14
N PHE A 163 -25.24 46.83 -14.07
CA PHE A 163 -26.47 46.66 -14.84
C PHE A 163 -26.31 47.06 -16.32
N PHE A 164 -25.54 48.10 -16.63
CA PHE A 164 -25.31 48.56 -18.01
C PHE A 164 -24.13 47.84 -18.71
N THR A 165 -23.15 47.34 -17.94
CA THR A 165 -21.96 46.63 -18.44
C THR A 165 -22.22 45.28 -19.13
N TYR A 166 -23.44 44.72 -19.08
CA TYR A 166 -23.74 43.41 -19.68
C TYR A 166 -23.94 43.43 -21.21
N VAL A 167 -23.94 44.61 -21.84
CA VAL A 167 -24.25 44.77 -23.27
C VAL A 167 -23.02 45.17 -24.09
N GLY A 168 -21.79 44.82 -23.69
CA GLY A 168 -20.60 45.09 -24.51
C GLY A 168 -20.41 46.56 -24.90
N VAL A 169 -20.98 47.46 -24.09
CA VAL A 169 -20.86 48.92 -24.19
C VAL A 169 -19.61 49.32 -23.42
N ASP A 170 -18.70 50.06 -24.05
CA ASP A 170 -17.52 50.64 -23.41
C ASP A 170 -17.92 51.98 -22.80
N ASP A 171 -18.01 52.06 -21.46
CA ASP A 171 -18.49 53.26 -20.74
C ASP A 171 -17.72 54.55 -21.14
N PHE A 172 -16.46 54.41 -21.56
CA PHE A 172 -15.68 55.53 -22.04
C PHE A 172 -16.00 55.89 -23.50
N LEU A 173 -15.95 54.93 -24.42
CA LEU A 173 -16.13 55.22 -25.85
C LEU A 173 -17.59 55.42 -26.25
N ASP A 174 -18.54 54.73 -25.62
CA ASP A 174 -19.94 54.72 -26.02
C ASP A 174 -20.82 55.69 -25.21
N ILE A 175 -20.34 56.16 -24.05
CA ILE A 175 -21.11 57.06 -23.16
C ILE A 175 -20.36 58.37 -22.91
N PHE A 176 -19.13 58.32 -22.37
CA PHE A 176 -18.37 59.53 -22.03
C PHE A 176 -18.07 60.41 -23.25
N VAL A 177 -17.41 59.85 -24.26
CA VAL A 177 -16.94 60.61 -25.42
C VAL A 177 -18.08 61.26 -26.21
N PRO A 178 -19.19 60.58 -26.55
CA PRO A 178 -20.31 61.21 -27.24
C PRO A 178 -20.95 62.35 -26.44
N ILE A 179 -21.13 62.17 -25.12
CA ILE A 179 -21.70 63.21 -24.24
C ILE A 179 -20.76 64.42 -24.17
N GLN A 180 -19.46 64.20 -24.03
CA GLN A 180 -18.47 65.27 -24.01
C GLN A 180 -18.49 66.08 -25.31
N ILE A 181 -18.48 65.40 -26.47
CA ILE A 181 -18.50 66.07 -27.78
C ILE A 181 -19.76 66.92 -27.92
N SER A 182 -20.93 66.38 -27.59
CA SER A 182 -22.20 67.12 -27.69
C SER A 182 -22.27 68.28 -26.71
N LEU A 183 -21.78 68.10 -25.48
CA LEU A 183 -21.74 69.16 -24.47
C LEU A 183 -20.81 70.31 -24.90
N GLU A 184 -19.63 70.00 -25.42
CA GLU A 184 -18.71 71.00 -25.94
C GLU A 184 -19.31 71.74 -27.15
N LYS A 185 -19.96 71.04 -28.08
CA LYS A 185 -20.72 71.66 -29.19
C LYS A 185 -21.79 72.62 -28.68
N ALA A 186 -22.54 72.23 -27.65
CA ALA A 186 -23.55 73.07 -27.00
C ALA A 186 -22.93 74.33 -26.39
N LEU A 187 -21.83 74.18 -25.64
CA LEU A 187 -21.13 75.30 -25.01
C LEU A 187 -20.54 76.27 -26.04
N PHE A 188 -19.94 75.78 -27.13
CA PHE A 188 -19.42 76.64 -28.21
C PHE A 188 -20.52 77.45 -28.88
N LYS A 189 -21.71 76.87 -29.05
CA LYS A 189 -22.86 77.57 -29.63
C LYS A 189 -23.46 78.61 -28.70
N ILE A 190 -23.68 78.27 -27.42
CA ILE A 190 -24.33 79.16 -26.46
C ILE A 190 -23.39 80.27 -25.98
N LEU A 191 -22.12 79.98 -25.70
CA LEU A 191 -21.16 80.96 -25.17
C LEU A 191 -20.42 81.73 -26.27
N GLY A 192 -20.09 81.04 -27.37
CA GLY A 192 -19.29 81.60 -28.46
C GLY A 192 -20.10 82.05 -29.69
N ASN A 193 -21.37 81.66 -29.81
CA ASN A 193 -22.19 81.83 -31.01
C ASN A 193 -21.55 81.25 -32.28
N TYR A 194 -20.77 80.17 -32.14
CA TYR A 194 -20.15 79.44 -33.24
C TYR A 194 -20.91 78.13 -33.48
N ASP A 195 -21.33 77.88 -34.72
CA ASP A 195 -21.92 76.60 -35.14
C ASP A 195 -20.80 75.72 -35.71
N ILE A 196 -20.24 74.83 -34.91
CA ILE A 196 -19.08 74.01 -35.27
C ILE A 196 -19.53 72.56 -35.51
N ASP A 197 -19.45 72.12 -36.76
CA ASP A 197 -19.69 70.72 -37.13
C ASP A 197 -18.37 69.93 -37.09
N LEU A 198 -18.12 69.27 -35.95
CA LEU A 198 -16.94 68.41 -35.74
C LEU A 198 -17.32 66.94 -35.99
N ASP A 199 -16.67 66.32 -36.97
CA ASP A 199 -16.73 64.88 -37.24
C ASP A 199 -15.54 64.18 -36.57
N ILE A 200 -15.78 63.60 -35.38
CA ILE A 200 -14.75 62.99 -34.54
C ILE A 200 -14.87 61.48 -34.67
N THR A 201 -13.79 60.85 -35.10
CA THR A 201 -13.64 59.39 -35.20
C THR A 201 -12.47 58.93 -34.35
N HIS A 202 -12.48 57.67 -33.93
CA HIS A 202 -11.41 57.11 -33.11
C HIS A 202 -10.76 55.91 -33.80
N MET A 203 -9.48 55.69 -33.48
CA MET A 203 -8.72 54.56 -33.99
C MET A 203 -7.70 54.11 -32.96
N LYS A 204 -7.62 52.80 -32.72
CA LYS A 204 -6.57 52.21 -31.88
C LYS A 204 -5.23 52.27 -32.62
N TYR A 205 -4.17 52.63 -31.91
CA TYR A 205 -2.84 52.70 -32.50
C TYR A 205 -2.38 51.31 -32.98
N PRO A 206 -1.61 51.23 -34.08
CA PRO A 206 -1.17 49.95 -34.62
C PRO A 206 -0.18 49.27 -33.66
N HIS A 207 -0.52 48.07 -33.21
CA HIS A 207 0.41 47.21 -32.48
C HIS A 207 1.15 46.25 -33.43
N PRO A 208 2.44 45.96 -33.18
CA PRO A 208 3.12 44.88 -33.88
C PRO A 208 2.38 43.56 -33.63
N GLN A 209 2.34 42.68 -34.64
CA GLN A 209 1.76 41.35 -34.49
C GLN A 209 2.36 40.69 -33.26
N LEU A 210 1.53 40.43 -32.24
CA LEU A 210 1.93 39.65 -31.09
C LEU A 210 2.18 38.23 -31.62
N ILE A 211 3.46 37.89 -31.80
CA ILE A 211 3.85 36.51 -32.08
C ILE A 211 3.32 35.70 -30.90
N PRO A 212 2.41 34.73 -31.12
CA PRO A 212 1.82 33.99 -30.03
C PRO A 212 2.95 33.38 -29.22
N SER A 213 3.05 33.76 -27.96
CA SER A 213 4.04 33.18 -27.05
C SER A 213 3.82 31.68 -27.01
N ASP A 214 4.90 30.91 -27.08
CA ASP A 214 4.82 29.47 -26.88
C ASP A 214 4.05 29.16 -25.59
N VAL A 215 3.29 28.08 -25.61
CA VAL A 215 2.45 27.67 -24.46
C VAL A 215 3.28 27.12 -23.30
N ILE A 216 4.52 26.71 -23.57
CA ILE A 216 5.44 26.15 -22.58
C ILE A 216 5.78 27.13 -21.44
N PRO A 217 6.17 28.39 -21.71
CA PRO A 217 6.36 29.41 -20.67
C PRO A 217 5.19 29.59 -19.70
N SER A 218 3.95 29.32 -20.14
CA SER A 218 2.76 29.53 -19.32
C SER A 218 2.38 28.28 -18.51
N VAL A 219 2.27 27.12 -19.17
CA VAL A 219 1.74 25.89 -18.55
C VAL A 219 2.67 24.68 -18.68
N GLY A 220 3.75 24.78 -19.46
CA GLY A 220 4.62 23.63 -19.78
C GLY A 220 5.23 22.97 -18.55
N SER A 221 5.65 23.75 -17.54
CA SER A 221 6.18 23.22 -16.28
C SER A 221 5.23 22.28 -15.56
N THR A 222 3.92 22.57 -15.59
CA THR A 222 2.87 21.76 -14.96
C THR A 222 2.65 20.45 -15.71
N PHE A 223 2.62 20.48 -17.05
CA PHE A 223 2.44 19.29 -17.88
C PHE A 223 3.63 18.34 -17.80
N TYR A 224 4.87 18.85 -17.86
CA TYR A 224 6.07 18.03 -17.68
C TYR A 224 6.14 17.44 -16.27
N PHE A 225 5.73 18.21 -15.25
CA PHE A 225 5.61 17.72 -13.89
C PHE A 225 4.61 16.56 -13.79
N TRP A 226 3.41 16.69 -14.37
CA TRP A 226 2.41 15.62 -14.37
C TRP A 226 2.91 14.35 -15.05
N ALA A 227 3.51 14.47 -16.23
CA ALA A 227 4.06 13.33 -16.96
C ALA A 227 5.06 12.52 -16.12
N LEU A 228 5.95 13.21 -15.40
CA LEU A 228 6.98 12.58 -14.57
C LEU A 228 6.46 12.10 -13.20
N LEU A 229 5.43 12.74 -12.63
CA LEU A 229 4.88 12.34 -11.33
C LEU A 229 3.99 11.10 -11.42
N PHE A 230 3.15 10.99 -12.45
CA PHE A 230 2.27 9.82 -12.65
C PHE A 230 3.07 8.51 -12.67
N GLN A 231 4.21 8.55 -13.33
CA GLN A 231 5.18 7.47 -13.38
C GLN A 231 5.56 6.96 -11.98
N ALA A 232 5.87 7.86 -11.05
CA ALA A 232 6.28 7.47 -9.70
C ALA A 232 5.13 7.03 -8.79
N ILE A 233 3.91 7.51 -9.02
CA ILE A 233 2.72 7.00 -8.32
C ILE A 233 2.53 5.51 -8.65
N ILE A 234 2.72 5.12 -9.91
CA ILE A 234 2.64 3.71 -10.30
C ILE A 234 3.76 2.89 -9.63
N GLN A 235 4.97 3.43 -9.55
CA GLN A 235 6.08 2.77 -8.85
C GLN A 235 5.80 2.59 -7.36
N LEU A 236 5.26 3.61 -6.69
CA LEU A 236 4.81 3.53 -5.30
C LEU A 236 3.81 2.38 -5.12
N ILE A 237 2.81 2.28 -6.00
CA ILE A 237 1.79 1.23 -5.98
C ILE A 237 2.43 -0.16 -6.13
N GLN A 238 3.36 -0.34 -7.08
CA GLN A 238 4.02 -1.63 -7.31
C GLN A 238 4.88 -2.08 -6.12
N VAL A 239 5.66 -1.17 -5.52
CA VAL A 239 6.47 -1.48 -4.33
C VAL A 239 5.57 -1.82 -3.13
N VAL A 240 4.44 -1.12 -2.96
CA VAL A 240 3.48 -1.42 -1.89
C VAL A 240 2.74 -2.73 -2.17
N GLN A 241 2.42 -3.06 -3.42
CA GLN A 241 1.80 -4.33 -3.79
C GLN A 241 2.74 -5.52 -3.46
N GLU A 242 4.04 -5.39 -3.70
CA GLU A 242 5.03 -6.41 -3.33
C GLU A 242 5.17 -6.57 -1.80
N LYS A 243 4.97 -5.49 -1.04
CA LYS A 243 4.88 -5.51 0.43
C LYS A 243 3.58 -6.17 0.92
N GLU A 244 2.43 -5.82 0.34
CA GLU A 244 1.11 -6.34 0.70
C GLU A 244 1.01 -7.86 0.44
N THR A 245 1.54 -8.32 -0.70
CA THR A 245 1.62 -9.75 -1.05
C THR A 245 2.73 -10.50 -0.30
N ARG A 246 3.47 -9.83 0.59
CA ARG A 246 4.56 -10.39 1.42
C ARG A 246 5.68 -11.07 0.63
N LYS A 247 5.82 -10.78 -0.67
CA LYS A 247 6.85 -11.39 -1.51
C LYS A 247 8.25 -10.97 -1.08
N ARG A 248 8.45 -9.70 -0.73
CA ARG A 248 9.72 -9.21 -0.15
C ARG A 248 10.10 -9.97 1.13
N PHE A 249 9.12 -10.22 1.99
CA PHE A 249 9.32 -10.95 3.24
C PHE A 249 9.73 -12.40 2.98
N GLY A 250 9.07 -13.06 2.04
CA GLY A 250 9.41 -14.40 1.59
C GLY A 250 10.83 -14.51 1.03
N MET A 251 11.24 -13.58 0.17
CA MET A 251 12.62 -13.54 -0.34
C MET A 251 13.65 -13.32 0.77
N ARG A 252 13.31 -12.54 1.81
CA ARG A 252 14.18 -12.31 2.97
C ARG A 252 14.39 -13.57 3.81
N MET A 253 13.34 -14.38 4.02
CA MET A 253 13.45 -15.70 4.66
C MET A 253 14.45 -16.59 3.91
N MET A 254 14.48 -16.50 2.59
CA MET A 254 15.38 -17.26 1.73
C MET A 254 16.80 -16.72 1.64
N GLY A 255 17.14 -15.60 2.29
CA GLY A 255 18.49 -15.04 2.30
C GLY A 255 18.73 -13.85 1.36
N LEU A 256 17.67 -13.19 0.89
CA LEU A 256 17.82 -11.92 0.18
C LEU A 256 18.28 -10.81 1.14
N SER A 257 19.31 -10.08 0.74
CA SER A 257 19.73 -8.86 1.45
C SER A 257 18.85 -7.65 1.12
N ASP A 258 18.53 -6.84 2.13
CA ASP A 258 17.72 -5.62 1.95
C ASP A 258 18.38 -4.61 0.98
N PHE A 259 19.72 -4.55 0.98
CA PHE A 259 20.49 -3.74 0.03
C PHE A 259 20.27 -4.19 -1.42
N ALA A 260 20.33 -5.50 -1.70
CA ALA A 260 20.16 -6.01 -3.05
C ALA A 260 18.76 -5.72 -3.61
N TYR A 261 17.74 -5.76 -2.74
CA TYR A 261 16.36 -5.42 -3.07
C TYR A 261 16.22 -3.95 -3.52
N TRP A 262 16.65 -3.00 -2.69
CA TRP A 262 16.52 -1.57 -3.00
C TRP A 262 17.39 -1.17 -4.20
N LEU A 263 18.60 -1.74 -4.32
CA LEU A 263 19.46 -1.50 -5.47
C LEU A 263 18.84 -2.02 -6.77
N SER A 264 18.20 -3.20 -6.75
CA SER A 264 17.53 -3.75 -7.93
C SER A 264 16.38 -2.85 -8.39
N TRP A 265 15.54 -2.41 -7.46
CA TRP A 265 14.43 -1.48 -7.74
C TRP A 265 14.93 -0.12 -8.23
N SER A 266 15.99 0.41 -7.65
CA SER A 266 16.60 1.67 -8.08
C SER A 266 17.18 1.58 -9.50
N VAL A 267 17.92 0.52 -9.82
CA VAL A 267 18.53 0.33 -11.15
C VAL A 267 17.46 0.18 -12.24
N ILE A 268 16.47 -0.70 -12.04
CA ILE A 268 15.43 -0.93 -13.06
C ILE A 268 14.61 0.34 -13.30
N ASN A 269 14.24 1.05 -12.23
CA ASN A 269 13.45 2.27 -12.35
C ASN A 269 14.26 3.38 -13.01
N THR A 270 15.56 3.50 -12.71
CA THR A 270 16.44 4.47 -13.38
C THR A 270 16.50 4.22 -14.89
N VAL A 271 16.64 2.96 -15.32
CA VAL A 271 16.65 2.62 -16.75
C VAL A 271 15.32 2.99 -17.42
N ILE A 272 14.20 2.67 -16.77
CA ILE A 272 12.87 3.00 -17.28
C ILE A 272 12.66 4.52 -17.37
N MET A 273 13.16 5.30 -16.40
CA MET A 273 13.08 6.76 -16.44
C MET A 273 13.92 7.36 -17.54
N ILE A 274 15.12 6.84 -17.79
CA ILE A 274 15.97 7.32 -18.89
C ILE A 274 15.20 7.15 -20.21
N ILE A 275 14.60 5.97 -20.44
CA ILE A 275 13.79 5.71 -21.64
C ILE A 275 12.59 6.67 -21.70
N SER A 276 11.88 6.85 -20.59
CA SER A 276 10.73 7.77 -20.51
C SER A 276 11.11 9.23 -20.78
N CYS A 277 12.26 9.69 -20.27
CA CYS A 277 12.78 11.05 -20.54
C CYS A 277 13.11 11.24 -22.03
N PHE A 278 13.76 10.25 -22.65
CA PHE A 278 14.03 10.28 -24.10
C PHE A 278 12.74 10.34 -24.92
N ILE A 279 11.70 9.59 -24.53
CA ILE A 279 10.40 9.64 -25.20
C ILE A 279 9.74 11.00 -25.00
N LEU A 280 9.73 11.54 -23.78
CA LEU A 280 9.16 12.87 -23.49
C LEU A 280 9.82 13.96 -24.36
N ILE A 281 11.16 13.96 -24.42
CA ILE A 281 11.95 14.89 -25.23
C ILE A 281 11.69 14.67 -26.73
N GLY A 282 11.70 13.41 -27.18
CA GLY A 282 11.49 13.05 -28.58
C GLY A 282 10.09 13.44 -29.07
N CYS A 283 9.06 13.18 -28.27
CA CYS A 283 7.70 13.67 -28.54
C CYS A 283 7.67 15.19 -28.57
N GLY A 284 8.34 15.86 -27.65
CA GLY A 284 8.40 17.32 -27.64
C GLY A 284 9.07 17.93 -28.86
N ALA A 285 10.17 17.34 -29.33
CA ALA A 285 10.80 17.74 -30.58
C ALA A 285 9.91 17.43 -31.80
N MET A 286 9.20 16.29 -31.80
CA MET A 286 8.28 15.90 -32.87
C MET A 286 7.11 16.87 -33.05
N PHE A 287 6.57 17.40 -31.96
CA PHE A 287 5.52 18.43 -32.00
C PHE A 287 6.04 19.85 -32.31
N GLY A 288 7.36 20.03 -32.50
CA GLY A 288 7.94 21.28 -32.96
C GLY A 288 8.06 22.37 -31.90
N PHE A 289 8.11 22.03 -30.61
CA PHE A 289 8.21 23.03 -29.56
C PHE A 289 9.59 23.70 -29.50
N ASN A 290 9.62 25.03 -29.59
CA ASN A 290 10.85 25.84 -29.52
C ASN A 290 11.71 25.56 -28.27
N PHE A 291 11.06 25.21 -27.14
CA PHE A 291 11.73 24.80 -25.92
C PHE A 291 12.77 23.68 -26.13
N PHE A 292 12.45 22.67 -26.96
CA PHE A 292 13.34 21.54 -27.24
C PHE A 292 14.26 21.78 -28.44
N LEU A 293 13.83 22.60 -29.41
CA LEU A 293 14.57 22.87 -30.64
C LEU A 293 15.69 23.90 -30.44
N LYS A 294 15.50 24.89 -29.56
CA LYS A 294 16.43 26.01 -29.39
C LYS A 294 17.43 25.83 -28.26
N ASN A 295 17.01 25.21 -27.16
CA ASN A 295 17.87 24.95 -26.00
C ASN A 295 18.85 23.80 -26.29
N ASP A 296 20.05 23.85 -25.70
CA ASP A 296 21.00 22.73 -25.78
C ASP A 296 20.44 21.47 -25.10
N PHE A 297 20.57 20.30 -25.73
CA PHE A 297 20.02 19.03 -25.24
C PHE A 297 20.34 18.73 -23.76
N GLY A 298 21.57 19.00 -23.34
CA GLY A 298 22.01 18.70 -21.98
C GLY A 298 21.24 19.45 -20.88
N THR A 299 20.74 20.66 -21.14
CA THR A 299 20.14 21.52 -20.11
C THR A 299 18.81 20.95 -19.62
N TYR A 300 17.90 20.61 -20.53
CA TYR A 300 16.61 20.01 -20.16
C TYR A 300 16.73 18.52 -19.84
N PHE A 301 17.63 17.77 -20.50
CA PHE A 301 17.80 16.33 -20.20
C PHE A 301 18.23 16.09 -18.77
N ILE A 302 19.25 16.81 -18.29
CA ILE A 302 19.74 16.65 -16.91
C ILE A 302 18.69 17.12 -15.90
N LEU A 303 17.92 18.17 -16.21
CA LEU A 303 16.82 18.62 -15.37
C LEU A 303 15.75 17.53 -15.21
N PHE A 304 15.27 16.97 -16.33
CA PHE A 304 14.23 15.93 -16.34
C PHE A 304 14.72 14.64 -15.68
N PHE A 305 15.98 14.26 -15.93
CA PHE A 305 16.58 13.07 -15.35
C PHE A 305 16.77 13.18 -13.83
N LEU A 306 17.35 14.28 -13.33
CA LEU A 306 17.55 14.48 -11.89
C LEU A 306 16.22 14.58 -11.15
N PHE A 307 15.23 15.26 -11.75
CA PHE A 307 13.90 15.33 -11.17
C PHE A 307 13.21 13.96 -11.11
N SER A 308 13.35 13.16 -12.16
CA SER A 308 12.86 11.78 -12.21
C SER A 308 13.44 10.90 -11.10
N LEU A 309 14.74 11.02 -10.83
CA LEU A 309 15.40 10.30 -9.72
C LEU A 309 14.85 10.72 -8.35
N ASN A 310 14.62 12.02 -8.15
CA ASN A 310 14.04 12.54 -6.91
C ASN A 310 12.65 12.00 -6.64
N ILE A 311 11.79 12.05 -7.65
CA ILE A 311 10.41 11.64 -7.52
C ILE A 311 10.30 10.12 -7.26
N ILE A 312 11.22 9.31 -7.79
CA ILE A 312 11.34 7.89 -7.43
C ILE A 312 11.80 7.71 -5.98
N ALA A 313 12.83 8.44 -5.56
CA ALA A 313 13.31 8.38 -4.18
C ALA A 313 12.20 8.79 -3.20
N LEU A 314 11.40 9.80 -3.55
CA LEU A 314 10.21 10.17 -2.80
C LEU A 314 9.16 9.05 -2.79
N ALA A 315 8.89 8.40 -3.93
CA ALA A 315 7.98 7.25 -3.98
C ALA A 315 8.46 6.09 -3.09
N PHE A 316 9.77 5.82 -3.06
CA PHE A 316 10.34 4.83 -2.15
C PHE A 316 10.17 5.22 -0.68
N LEU A 317 10.43 6.48 -0.34
CA LEU A 317 10.23 7.03 1.01
C LEU A 317 8.76 6.87 1.44
N LEU A 318 7.82 7.31 0.60
CA LEU A 318 6.39 7.18 0.82
C LEU A 318 5.95 5.71 0.99
N SER A 319 6.57 4.78 0.25
CA SER A 319 6.28 3.35 0.38
C SER A 319 6.61 2.79 1.77
N THR A 320 7.49 3.42 2.55
CA THR A 320 7.87 2.94 3.90
C THR A 320 6.75 3.16 4.92
N PHE A 321 5.90 4.16 4.71
CA PHE A 321 4.79 4.50 5.61
C PHE A 321 3.50 3.73 5.29
N VAL A 322 3.40 3.16 4.09
CA VAL A 322 2.16 2.55 3.59
C VAL A 322 2.27 1.03 3.52
N LYS A 323 1.23 0.34 4.01
CA LYS A 323 1.14 -1.13 4.02
C LYS A 323 0.20 -1.72 2.97
N LYS A 324 -0.83 -0.98 2.56
CA LYS A 324 -1.88 -1.42 1.63
C LYS A 324 -1.86 -0.62 0.34
N THR A 325 -2.10 -1.28 -0.79
CA THR A 325 -2.07 -0.66 -2.11
C THR A 325 -3.12 0.44 -2.25
N LYS A 326 -4.35 0.24 -1.74
CA LYS A 326 -5.42 1.25 -1.79
C LYS A 326 -5.04 2.57 -1.08
N THR A 327 -4.39 2.46 0.08
CA THR A 327 -3.89 3.63 0.82
C THR A 327 -2.74 4.31 0.07
N ALA A 328 -1.91 3.54 -0.62
CA ALA A 328 -0.80 4.08 -1.43
C ALA A 328 -1.33 4.91 -2.60
N THR A 329 -2.39 4.44 -3.26
CA THR A 329 -3.07 5.16 -4.33
C THR A 329 -3.63 6.49 -3.82
N ILE A 330 -4.40 6.48 -2.72
CA ILE A 330 -4.98 7.71 -2.14
C ILE A 330 -3.88 8.69 -1.72
N MET A 331 -2.83 8.20 -1.05
CA MET A 331 -1.70 9.05 -0.64
C MET A 331 -0.93 9.62 -1.83
N GLY A 332 -0.69 8.81 -2.86
CA GLY A 332 -0.04 9.24 -4.10
C GLY A 332 -0.83 10.34 -4.82
N PHE A 333 -2.15 10.19 -4.94
CA PHE A 333 -3.02 11.23 -5.50
C PHE A 333 -3.10 12.47 -4.60
N GLY A 334 -3.09 12.32 -3.27
CA GLY A 334 -3.02 13.45 -2.35
C GLY A 334 -1.73 14.26 -2.53
N VAL A 335 -0.59 13.59 -2.64
CA VAL A 335 0.71 14.22 -2.95
C VAL A 335 0.68 14.87 -4.32
N PHE A 336 0.04 14.25 -5.32
CA PHE A 336 -0.15 14.84 -6.66
C PHE A 336 -0.91 16.16 -6.62
N CYS A 337 -2.07 16.20 -5.95
CA CYS A 337 -2.86 17.42 -5.83
C CYS A 337 -2.10 18.50 -5.06
N LEU A 338 -1.50 18.14 -3.93
CA LEU A 338 -0.72 19.06 -3.11
C LEU A 338 0.44 19.69 -3.91
N PHE A 339 1.22 18.86 -4.61
CA PHE A 339 2.36 19.34 -5.38
C PHE A 339 1.96 20.09 -6.64
N THR A 340 0.83 19.78 -7.26
CA THR A 340 0.30 20.58 -8.37
C THR A 340 -0.09 21.98 -7.91
N ILE A 341 -0.78 22.09 -6.77
CA ILE A 341 -1.13 23.40 -6.17
C ILE A 341 0.14 24.17 -5.80
N LEU A 342 1.10 23.49 -5.17
CA LEU A 342 2.39 24.10 -4.85
C LEU A 342 3.11 24.56 -6.11
N ASN A 343 3.18 23.77 -7.20
CA ASN A 343 3.83 24.21 -8.42
C ASN A 343 3.19 25.46 -9.04
N ALA A 344 1.85 25.56 -9.00
CA ALA A 344 1.13 26.72 -9.53
C ALA A 344 1.42 28.02 -8.74
N VAL A 345 1.50 27.93 -7.42
CA VAL A 345 1.62 29.10 -6.53
C VAL A 345 3.07 29.42 -6.16
N ALA A 346 3.86 28.40 -5.86
CA ALA A 346 5.17 28.49 -5.23
C ALA A 346 6.23 29.04 -6.19
N SER A 347 6.22 28.65 -7.47
CA SER A 347 7.28 29.09 -8.40
C SER A 347 7.24 30.60 -8.67
N ALA A 348 6.05 31.20 -8.75
CA ALA A 348 5.90 32.63 -9.02
C ALA A 348 6.20 33.47 -7.77
N LEU A 349 5.80 33.00 -6.58
CA LEU A 349 5.95 33.77 -5.34
C LEU A 349 7.34 33.63 -4.70
N ILE A 350 7.90 32.43 -4.64
CA ILE A 350 9.09 32.13 -3.81
C ILE A 350 10.39 32.64 -4.42
N TYR A 351 10.50 32.57 -5.75
CA TYR A 351 11.69 32.99 -6.48
C TYR A 351 11.60 34.44 -6.98
N SER A 352 10.69 35.23 -6.40
CA SER A 352 10.64 36.69 -6.57
C SER A 352 11.69 37.38 -5.69
N ASP A 353 12.06 38.61 -6.05
CA ASP A 353 12.97 39.45 -5.28
C ASP A 353 12.49 39.74 -3.86
N LEU A 354 11.18 39.67 -3.63
CA LEU A 354 10.52 40.00 -2.37
C LEU A 354 10.80 38.97 -1.25
N VAL A 355 11.17 37.73 -1.59
CA VAL A 355 11.31 36.64 -0.62
C VAL A 355 12.75 36.47 -0.14
N PRO A 356 13.02 36.49 1.19
CA PRO A 356 14.37 36.29 1.72
C PRO A 356 14.98 34.92 1.38
N HIS A 357 16.32 34.89 1.23
CA HIS A 357 17.08 33.68 0.88
C HIS A 357 16.82 32.47 1.80
N LYS A 358 16.55 32.70 3.09
CA LYS A 358 16.28 31.62 4.07
C LYS A 358 15.05 30.78 3.70
N TYR A 359 13.97 31.43 3.25
CA TYR A 359 12.76 30.72 2.85
C TYR A 359 12.97 29.95 1.54
N ARG A 360 13.77 30.49 0.61
CA ARG A 360 14.14 29.80 -0.63
C ARG A 360 14.85 28.47 -0.36
N ILE A 361 15.76 28.42 0.62
CA ILE A 361 16.43 27.16 1.04
C ILE A 361 15.41 26.15 1.55
N ILE A 362 14.46 26.57 2.40
CA ILE A 362 13.45 25.66 2.97
C ILE A 362 12.58 25.04 1.87
N PHE A 363 12.12 25.87 0.93
CA PHE A 363 11.34 25.39 -0.20
C PHE A 363 12.17 24.65 -1.26
N SER A 364 13.51 24.76 -1.23
CA SER A 364 14.38 23.97 -2.11
C SER A 364 14.40 22.49 -1.77
N PHE A 365 14.04 22.09 -0.54
CA PHE A 365 13.84 20.69 -0.16
C PHE A 365 12.56 20.06 -0.75
N LEU A 366 11.71 20.87 -1.37
CA LEU A 366 10.54 20.44 -2.15
C LEU A 366 10.94 20.38 -3.62
N SER A 367 11.45 19.22 -4.06
CA SER A 367 11.97 19.01 -5.41
C SER A 367 11.03 19.46 -6.56
N PRO A 368 9.68 19.35 -6.48
CA PRO A 368 8.78 19.88 -7.52
C PRO A 368 8.92 21.39 -7.75
N VAL A 369 9.11 22.17 -6.69
CA VAL A 369 9.20 23.63 -6.76
C VAL A 369 10.49 24.06 -7.46
N VAL A 370 11.60 23.37 -7.16
CA VAL A 370 12.89 23.56 -7.83
C VAL A 370 12.82 23.17 -9.31
N PHE A 371 12.09 22.08 -9.61
CA PHE A 371 11.87 21.63 -10.99
C PHE A 371 11.10 22.65 -11.82
N THR A 372 9.97 23.16 -11.30
CA THR A 372 9.17 24.18 -11.98
C THR A 372 9.98 25.45 -12.25
N LYS A 373 10.79 25.90 -11.28
CA LYS A 373 11.71 27.03 -11.49
C LYS A 373 12.70 26.76 -12.63
N GLY A 374 13.32 25.58 -12.66
CA GLY A 374 14.26 25.20 -13.73
C GLY A 374 13.62 25.14 -15.12
N VAL A 375 12.38 24.64 -15.23
CA VAL A 375 11.65 24.62 -16.51
C VAL A 375 11.27 26.03 -16.94
N ASN A 376 10.80 26.86 -16.02
CA ASN A 376 10.39 28.24 -16.31
C ASN A 376 11.58 29.08 -16.79
N ASP A 377 12.76 28.92 -16.17
CA ASP A 377 13.99 29.59 -16.61
C ASP A 377 14.35 29.17 -18.05
N LEU A 378 14.31 27.88 -18.36
CA LEU A 378 14.57 27.38 -19.72
C LEU A 378 13.52 27.86 -20.73
N ALA A 379 12.27 28.01 -20.31
CA ALA A 379 11.17 28.47 -21.16
C ALA A 379 11.24 29.97 -21.44
N GLN A 380 11.75 30.79 -20.50
CA GLN A 380 11.93 32.22 -20.70
C GLN A 380 12.93 32.54 -21.81
N PHE A 381 13.99 31.74 -21.98
CA PHE A 381 14.95 31.88 -23.08
C PHE A 381 14.44 31.37 -24.44
N THR A 382 13.19 30.92 -24.52
CA THR A 382 12.55 30.43 -25.74
C THR A 382 11.15 31.02 -25.93
N LYS A 383 10.88 32.21 -25.37
CA LYS A 383 9.54 32.80 -25.39
C LYS A 383 9.17 33.33 -26.77
N THR A 384 10.16 33.81 -27.52
CA THR A 384 9.99 34.42 -28.84
C THR A 384 10.80 33.66 -29.90
N ASP A 385 10.32 33.69 -31.15
CA ASP A 385 10.99 33.06 -32.29
C ASP A 385 12.41 33.61 -32.55
N ASN A 386 12.72 34.82 -32.06
CA ASN A 386 14.06 35.42 -32.16
C ASN A 386 15.04 35.00 -31.06
N ASP A 387 14.57 34.32 -30.01
CA ASP A 387 15.44 33.92 -28.90
C ASP A 387 16.37 32.77 -29.32
N LYS A 388 17.63 32.82 -28.89
CA LYS A 388 18.69 31.85 -29.26
C LYS A 388 18.72 30.58 -28.37
N GLY A 389 17.86 30.51 -27.36
CA GLY A 389 17.86 29.45 -26.34
C GLY A 389 19.04 29.54 -25.36
N LEU A 390 18.93 28.84 -24.24
CA LEU A 390 19.98 28.73 -23.23
C LEU A 390 21.04 27.70 -23.66
N ARG A 391 22.31 28.11 -23.63
CA ARG A 391 23.47 27.25 -23.91
C ARG A 391 24.08 26.69 -22.65
N TRP A 392 24.74 25.53 -22.75
CA TRP A 392 25.35 24.85 -21.59
C TRP A 392 26.34 25.74 -20.81
N LYS A 393 27.07 26.62 -21.52
CA LYS A 393 28.06 27.52 -20.92
C LYS A 393 27.44 28.61 -20.04
N ASP A 394 26.18 28.95 -20.28
CA ASP A 394 25.49 30.07 -19.63
C ASP A 394 24.51 29.61 -18.53
N ILE A 395 24.52 28.32 -18.17
CA ILE A 395 23.63 27.73 -17.14
C ILE A 395 23.74 28.46 -15.78
N SER A 396 24.94 28.92 -15.41
CA SER A 396 25.15 29.65 -14.16
C SER A 396 24.65 31.11 -14.22
N LYS A 397 24.32 31.62 -15.42
CA LYS A 397 23.81 32.98 -15.67
C LYS A 397 22.33 32.99 -16.04
N SER A 398 21.63 31.86 -15.88
CA SER A 398 20.23 31.74 -16.31
C SER A 398 19.28 32.65 -15.52
N SER A 399 19.59 32.95 -14.26
CA SER A 399 18.88 33.95 -13.47
C SER A 399 19.81 34.56 -12.41
N GLU A 400 19.55 35.81 -12.03
CA GLU A 400 20.37 36.54 -11.06
C GLU A 400 20.22 35.99 -9.63
N ILE A 401 19.06 35.42 -9.32
CA ILE A 401 18.68 35.01 -7.96
C ILE A 401 18.94 33.52 -7.72
N PHE A 402 18.54 32.67 -8.66
CA PHE A 402 18.55 31.21 -8.48
C PHE A 402 18.83 30.52 -9.81
N PRO A 403 20.11 30.43 -10.22
CA PRO A 403 20.47 29.91 -11.53
C PRO A 403 20.23 28.40 -11.65
N LEU A 404 20.11 27.93 -12.88
CA LEU A 404 19.78 26.54 -13.20
C LEU A 404 20.81 25.54 -12.67
N SER A 405 22.08 25.94 -12.53
CA SER A 405 23.12 25.12 -11.88
C SER A 405 22.79 24.81 -10.42
N THR A 406 22.20 25.77 -9.71
CA THR A 406 21.78 25.61 -8.31
C THR A 406 20.57 24.70 -8.22
N CYS A 407 19.65 24.73 -9.20
CA CYS A 407 18.56 23.78 -9.31
C CYS A 407 19.08 22.33 -9.40
N TYR A 408 20.08 22.06 -10.24
CA TYR A 408 20.66 20.71 -10.36
C TYR A 408 21.30 20.23 -9.05
N LEU A 409 22.01 21.12 -8.36
CA LEU A 409 22.63 20.79 -7.08
C LEU A 409 21.59 20.41 -6.02
N TRP A 410 20.52 21.19 -5.88
CA TRP A 410 19.42 20.90 -4.95
C TRP A 410 18.69 19.61 -5.28
N LEU A 411 18.40 19.37 -6.56
CA LEU A 411 17.81 18.09 -6.97
C LEU A 411 18.73 16.91 -6.63
N PHE A 412 20.05 17.03 -6.79
CA PHE A 412 20.95 15.96 -6.37
C PHE A 412 20.97 15.74 -4.85
N ILE A 413 20.96 16.82 -4.07
CA ILE A 413 20.95 16.78 -2.60
C ILE A 413 19.65 16.13 -2.09
N ASP A 414 18.50 16.56 -2.60
CA ASP A 414 17.19 16.00 -2.25
C ASP A 414 17.13 14.50 -2.51
N PHE A 415 17.69 14.05 -3.64
CA PHE A 415 17.71 12.64 -4.01
C PHE A 415 18.48 11.83 -2.97
N ALA A 416 19.66 12.31 -2.57
CA ALA A 416 20.46 11.66 -1.54
C ALA A 416 19.71 11.63 -0.19
N ILE A 417 19.05 12.72 0.19
CA ILE A 417 18.26 12.81 1.43
C ILE A 417 17.10 11.82 1.41
N TYR A 418 16.31 11.78 0.34
CA TYR A 418 15.16 10.87 0.23
C TYR A 418 15.58 9.39 0.26
N ILE A 419 16.71 9.03 -0.35
CA ILE A 419 17.25 7.66 -0.27
C ILE A 419 17.70 7.33 1.15
N VAL A 420 18.42 8.23 1.84
CA VAL A 420 18.84 8.02 3.23
C VAL A 420 17.63 7.89 4.15
N LEU A 421 16.62 8.76 3.99
CA LEU A 421 15.37 8.68 4.75
C LEU A 421 14.62 7.38 4.45
N THR A 422 14.60 6.92 3.20
CA THR A 422 13.99 5.63 2.83
C THR A 422 14.65 4.48 3.59
N LEU A 423 15.98 4.41 3.59
CA LEU A 423 16.73 3.38 4.31
C LEU A 423 16.56 3.48 5.83
N TYR A 424 16.42 4.69 6.35
CA TYR A 424 16.15 4.95 7.77
C TYR A 424 14.77 4.45 8.19
N PHE A 425 13.71 4.92 7.53
CA PHE A 425 12.34 4.59 7.91
C PHE A 425 11.97 3.13 7.65
N ASP A 426 12.50 2.49 6.60
CA ASP A 426 12.28 1.07 6.31
C ASP A 426 12.80 0.13 7.44
N ASN A 427 13.80 0.57 8.21
CA ASN A 427 14.34 -0.18 9.34
C ASN A 427 13.60 0.10 10.67
N ILE A 428 13.07 1.31 10.83
CA ILE A 428 12.47 1.78 12.09
C ILE A 428 11.00 1.44 12.16
N ILE A 429 10.27 1.64 11.07
CA ILE A 429 8.84 1.39 11.03
C ILE A 429 8.64 -0.12 10.98
N PRO A 430 8.04 -0.73 12.02
CA PRO A 430 7.81 -2.17 12.02
C PRO A 430 6.79 -2.52 10.92
N GLY A 431 7.23 -3.34 9.97
CA GLY A 431 6.33 -4.05 9.07
C GLY A 431 5.34 -4.95 9.83
N GLU A 432 4.38 -5.57 9.15
CA GLU A 432 3.32 -6.38 9.81
C GLU A 432 3.85 -7.51 10.72
N ILE A 433 5.04 -8.05 10.44
CA ILE A 433 5.61 -9.23 11.11
C ILE A 433 6.99 -8.93 11.72
N GLY A 434 7.54 -7.72 11.53
CA GLY A 434 8.88 -7.34 11.99
C GLY A 434 8.86 -6.49 13.26
N SER A 435 9.80 -6.72 14.18
CA SER A 435 10.03 -5.81 15.31
C SER A 435 10.86 -4.61 14.86
N ALA A 436 10.47 -3.40 15.29
CA ALA A 436 11.23 -2.18 15.04
C ALA A 436 12.68 -2.33 15.50
N ARG A 437 13.64 -2.00 14.63
CA ARG A 437 15.07 -1.95 14.99
C ARG A 437 15.38 -0.62 15.67
N LYS A 438 16.54 -0.53 16.34
CA LYS A 438 16.98 0.72 16.97
C LYS A 438 17.15 1.82 15.90
N PRO A 439 16.84 3.11 16.19
CA PRO A 439 16.90 4.18 15.20
C PRO A 439 18.25 4.30 14.47
N TRP A 440 19.35 4.03 15.17
CA TRP A 440 20.72 4.14 14.66
C TRP A 440 21.24 2.86 14.00
N TYR A 441 20.39 1.83 13.82
CA TYR A 441 20.82 0.52 13.31
C TYR A 441 21.43 0.61 11.90
N PHE A 442 20.95 1.51 11.05
CA PHE A 442 21.51 1.68 9.69
C PHE A 442 22.94 2.27 9.67
N LEU A 443 23.37 2.94 10.75
CA LEU A 443 24.73 3.49 10.88
C LEU A 443 25.72 2.50 11.50
N THR A 444 25.25 1.37 12.03
CA THR A 444 26.15 0.38 12.62
C THR A 444 26.82 -0.46 11.55
N LYS A 445 28.05 -0.92 11.83
CA LYS A 445 28.73 -1.89 10.96
C LYS A 445 27.84 -3.12 10.72
N GLU A 446 27.05 -3.53 11.71
CA GLU A 446 26.12 -4.67 11.63
C GLU A 446 25.15 -4.61 10.43
N TYR A 447 24.64 -3.43 10.06
CA TYR A 447 23.76 -3.28 8.90
C TYR A 447 24.50 -3.51 7.57
N TRP A 448 25.71 -2.97 7.46
CA TRP A 448 26.50 -3.00 6.22
C TRP A 448 27.27 -4.32 6.03
N THR A 449 27.83 -4.84 7.13
CA THR A 449 28.69 -6.03 7.16
C THR A 449 27.98 -7.30 7.61
N GLY A 450 26.80 -7.20 8.24
CA GLY A 450 26.01 -8.36 8.69
C GLY A 450 26.55 -9.08 9.93
N SER A 451 27.62 -8.59 10.55
CA SER A 451 28.27 -9.26 11.68
C SER A 451 27.79 -8.69 13.02
N THR A 452 26.93 -9.43 13.71
CA THR A 452 26.54 -9.16 15.11
C THR A 452 27.49 -9.90 16.04
N LYS A 453 28.18 -9.20 16.95
CA LYS A 453 28.93 -9.87 18.01
C LYS A 453 27.95 -10.47 19.02
N GLU A 454 27.97 -11.78 19.18
CA GLU A 454 27.30 -12.41 20.30
C GLU A 454 27.88 -11.92 21.62
N LYS A 455 27.02 -11.58 22.58
CA LYS A 455 27.45 -11.64 23.98
C LYS A 455 27.66 -13.11 24.28
N PRO A 456 28.84 -13.55 24.77
CA PRO A 456 29.05 -14.92 25.16
C PRO A 456 27.98 -15.30 26.17
N MET A 457 27.10 -16.20 25.78
CA MET A 457 26.10 -16.75 26.67
C MET A 457 26.86 -17.66 27.63
N ASN A 458 27.11 -17.19 28.86
CA ASN A 458 27.64 -18.04 29.92
C ASN A 458 26.57 -19.06 30.30
N LEU A 459 26.41 -20.14 29.51
CA LEU A 459 25.50 -21.25 29.77
C LEU A 459 25.74 -21.86 31.17
N LYS A 460 26.97 -21.78 31.70
CA LYS A 460 27.32 -22.30 33.03
C LYS A 460 26.80 -21.46 34.19
N HIS A 461 26.60 -20.14 34.05
CA HIS A 461 26.29 -19.26 35.19
C HIS A 461 24.78 -19.13 35.49
N GLN A 462 23.89 -19.37 34.53
CA GLN A 462 22.43 -19.42 34.80
C GLN A 462 21.97 -20.77 35.36
N VAL A 463 22.72 -21.83 35.12
CA VAL A 463 22.43 -23.16 35.68
C VAL A 463 22.94 -23.26 37.13
N GLN A 464 24.16 -22.79 37.44
CA GLN A 464 24.64 -22.80 38.83
C GLN A 464 23.88 -21.85 39.77
N GLY A 465 23.29 -20.76 39.26
CA GLY A 465 22.40 -19.89 40.04
C GLY A 465 21.03 -20.50 40.38
N ASN A 466 20.59 -21.54 39.64
CA ASN A 466 19.30 -22.19 39.83
C ASN A 466 19.39 -23.64 40.35
N VAL A 467 20.59 -24.22 40.42
CA VAL A 467 20.81 -25.54 41.07
C VAL A 467 20.94 -25.40 42.61
N ASN A 468 21.14 -24.19 43.13
CA ASN A 468 21.13 -23.89 44.58
C ASN A 468 19.89 -23.10 45.05
N LEU A 469 18.72 -23.38 44.47
CA LEU A 469 17.46 -23.06 45.13
C LEU A 469 17.17 -24.12 46.21
N LYS A 470 17.68 -23.84 47.41
CA LYS A 470 17.06 -24.29 48.66
C LYS A 470 15.55 -24.15 48.52
N SER A 471 14.85 -25.23 48.86
CA SER A 471 13.43 -25.29 49.20
C SER A 471 12.80 -23.93 49.47
N GLY A 472 12.30 -23.31 48.39
CA GLY A 472 11.53 -22.07 48.40
C GLY A 472 10.25 -22.39 47.64
N LYS A 473 9.11 -22.30 48.34
CA LYS A 473 7.76 -22.64 47.86
C LYS A 473 7.36 -21.82 46.61
N GLY A 474 7.82 -22.25 45.44
CA GLY A 474 7.39 -21.79 44.11
C GLY A 474 7.00 -23.00 43.26
N LYS A 475 5.70 -23.19 43.05
CA LYS A 475 5.07 -24.43 42.56
C LYS A 475 5.62 -24.91 41.21
N LYS A 476 6.06 -26.18 41.14
CA LYS A 476 6.38 -26.92 39.90
C LYS A 476 5.14 -26.93 38.99
N PHE A 477 5.30 -26.40 37.79
CA PHE A 477 4.31 -26.54 36.71
C PHE A 477 4.31 -27.99 36.21
N PHE A 478 3.19 -28.43 35.62
CA PHE A 478 3.11 -29.72 34.92
C PHE A 478 3.95 -29.62 33.65
N GLN A 479 5.23 -29.97 33.75
CA GLN A 479 6.16 -30.06 32.64
C GLN A 479 6.44 -31.53 32.45
N ASP A 480 6.07 -32.04 31.29
CA ASP A 480 6.19 -33.46 30.99
C ASP A 480 7.65 -33.92 31.05
N ASP A 481 7.89 -35.13 31.56
CA ASP A 481 9.24 -35.68 31.74
C ASP A 481 10.02 -35.72 30.41
N ASP A 482 9.36 -35.87 29.27
CA ASP A 482 10.03 -35.88 27.96
C ASP A 482 10.55 -34.48 27.61
N VAL A 483 9.82 -33.42 28.00
CA VAL A 483 10.25 -32.03 27.82
C VAL A 483 11.42 -31.70 28.74
N ILE A 484 11.40 -32.20 29.98
CA ILE A 484 12.51 -32.03 30.93
C ILE A 484 13.74 -32.80 30.43
N THR A 485 13.56 -34.01 29.91
CA THR A 485 14.63 -34.84 29.35
C THR A 485 15.24 -34.17 28.12
N GLU A 486 14.44 -33.64 27.20
CA GLU A 486 14.90 -32.88 26.04
C GLU A 486 15.69 -31.62 26.46
N LYS A 487 15.20 -30.90 27.48
CA LYS A 487 15.89 -29.73 28.05
C LYS A 487 17.22 -30.11 28.70
N ASN A 488 17.25 -31.20 29.46
CA ASN A 488 18.47 -31.69 30.10
C ASN A 488 19.48 -32.22 29.07
N LYS A 489 19.01 -32.90 28.01
CA LYS A 489 19.84 -33.33 26.87
C LYS A 489 20.57 -32.12 26.27
N LEU A 490 19.88 -30.99 26.09
CA LEU A 490 20.47 -29.76 25.56
C LEU A 490 21.42 -29.02 26.51
N ILE A 491 21.15 -29.05 27.81
CA ILE A 491 21.95 -28.33 28.82
C ILE A 491 23.22 -29.12 29.18
N ASN A 492 23.13 -30.45 29.25
CA ASN A 492 24.20 -31.33 29.71
C ASN A 492 25.06 -31.89 28.58
N SER A 493 24.61 -31.83 27.31
CA SER A 493 25.44 -32.27 26.19
C SER A 493 26.58 -31.29 25.95
N GLU A 494 27.81 -31.76 26.15
CA GLU A 494 28.95 -31.32 25.34
C GLU A 494 28.62 -31.69 23.88
N GLU A 495 28.88 -30.76 22.96
CA GLU A 495 28.42 -30.74 21.56
C GLU A 495 28.20 -32.13 20.92
N SER A 496 27.01 -32.71 21.08
CA SER A 496 26.62 -33.90 20.33
C SER A 496 26.56 -33.54 18.83
N GLU A 497 27.44 -34.15 18.03
CA GLU A 497 27.58 -33.85 16.59
C GLU A 497 26.34 -34.23 15.78
N GLU A 498 25.49 -35.13 16.29
CA GLU A 498 24.33 -35.69 15.58
C GLU A 498 23.13 -34.72 15.46
N SER A 499 22.97 -33.77 16.38
CA SER A 499 21.78 -32.88 16.35
C SER A 499 22.04 -31.62 15.53
N VAL A 500 21.38 -31.54 14.38
CA VAL A 500 21.53 -30.50 13.37
C VAL A 500 20.90 -29.17 13.79
N VAL A 501 19.72 -29.21 14.41
CA VAL A 501 19.00 -28.01 14.88
C VAL A 501 18.82 -28.09 16.39
N LYS A 502 19.31 -27.07 17.11
CA LYS A 502 19.24 -26.98 18.58
C LYS A 502 18.63 -25.64 18.99
N LEU A 503 17.52 -25.67 19.74
CA LEU A 503 16.87 -24.48 20.30
C LEU A 503 17.17 -24.37 21.80
N TYR A 504 17.77 -23.26 22.23
CA TYR A 504 18.14 -23.02 23.63
C TYR A 504 17.25 -21.93 24.24
N GLY A 505 16.17 -22.35 24.92
CA GLY A 505 15.31 -21.47 25.71
C GLY A 505 14.72 -20.28 24.94
N ILE A 506 14.39 -20.50 23.67
CA ILE A 506 14.00 -19.41 22.78
C ILE A 506 12.68 -18.82 23.25
N THR A 507 12.67 -17.50 23.46
CA THR A 507 11.52 -16.76 23.96
C THR A 507 11.25 -15.55 23.07
N LYS A 508 9.98 -15.32 22.75
CA LYS A 508 9.53 -14.13 22.02
C LYS A 508 8.46 -13.38 22.76
N VAL A 509 8.74 -12.12 23.08
CA VAL A 509 7.79 -11.16 23.66
C VAL A 509 7.52 -10.05 22.65
N PHE A 510 6.26 -9.90 22.25
CA PHE A 510 5.80 -8.75 21.48
C PHE A 510 5.32 -7.67 22.45
N ARG A 511 6.12 -6.60 22.57
CA ARG A 511 5.76 -5.41 23.34
C ARG A 511 4.86 -4.51 22.47
N LYS A 512 3.66 -4.14 22.94
CA LYS A 512 2.81 -3.16 22.23
C LYS A 512 3.13 -1.75 22.72
N ASN A 513 3.56 -0.89 21.80
CA ASN A 513 3.81 0.56 21.92
C ASN A 513 4.60 1.06 23.14
N ILE A 514 5.74 1.69 22.86
CA ILE A 514 6.54 2.48 23.84
C ILE A 514 5.73 3.68 24.38
N LEU A 515 4.74 4.17 23.63
CA LEU A 515 3.99 5.42 23.90
C LEU A 515 2.67 5.25 24.68
N LYS A 516 2.14 4.04 24.85
CA LYS A 516 0.93 3.80 25.67
C LYS A 516 1.24 2.71 26.69
N LYS A 517 1.57 3.13 27.91
CA LYS A 517 2.03 2.32 29.05
C LYS A 517 1.00 1.33 29.62
N THR A 518 -0.05 0.97 28.87
CA THR A 518 -1.27 0.35 29.43
C THR A 518 -1.71 -0.96 28.79
N ILE A 519 -0.96 -1.59 27.87
CA ILE A 519 -1.33 -2.93 27.37
C ILE A 519 -0.15 -3.90 27.46
N LYS A 520 -0.35 -4.93 28.28
CA LYS A 520 0.53 -6.04 28.66
C LYS A 520 1.35 -6.61 27.47
N ASP A 521 2.64 -6.83 27.71
CA ASP A 521 3.54 -7.59 26.85
C ASP A 521 2.95 -8.97 26.50
N PHE A 522 2.88 -9.30 25.21
CA PHE A 522 2.37 -10.59 24.74
C PHE A 522 3.53 -11.57 24.52
N LYS A 523 3.68 -12.54 25.43
CA LYS A 523 4.64 -13.64 25.30
C LYS A 523 4.09 -14.68 24.31
N ALA A 524 4.64 -14.72 23.11
CA ALA A 524 4.20 -15.60 22.01
C ALA A 524 4.86 -16.98 22.06
N VAL A 525 6.13 -17.03 22.47
CA VAL A 525 6.91 -18.26 22.71
C VAL A 525 7.65 -18.07 24.02
N ASP A 526 7.68 -19.09 24.86
CA ASP A 526 8.19 -19.07 26.23
C ASP A 526 9.08 -20.29 26.50
N ASP A 527 10.39 -20.04 26.65
CA ASP A 527 11.41 -21.01 27.08
C ASP A 527 11.42 -22.32 26.24
N LEU A 528 11.40 -22.20 24.91
CA LEU A 528 11.33 -23.35 24.01
C LEU A 528 12.71 -24.03 23.86
N TYR A 529 12.80 -25.29 24.31
CA TYR A 529 13.93 -26.20 24.08
C TYR A 529 13.51 -27.33 23.15
N LEU A 530 14.27 -27.56 22.08
CA LEU A 530 13.98 -28.60 21.10
C LEU A 530 15.25 -28.98 20.33
N THR A 531 15.41 -30.28 20.05
CA THR A 531 16.45 -30.82 19.16
C THR A 531 15.84 -31.56 17.99
N MET A 532 16.50 -31.42 16.84
CA MET A 532 16.24 -32.20 15.63
C MET A 532 17.54 -32.85 15.17
N GLU A 533 17.45 -34.13 14.84
CA GLU A 533 18.56 -34.96 14.34
C GLU A 533 18.57 -34.97 12.81
N SER A 534 19.64 -35.48 12.20
CA SER A 534 19.72 -35.64 10.74
C SER A 534 18.63 -36.59 10.25
N GLU A 535 18.12 -36.38 9.03
CA GLU A 535 17.09 -37.22 8.38
C GLU A 535 15.77 -37.34 9.15
N GLN A 536 15.50 -36.39 10.07
CA GLN A 536 14.31 -36.39 10.91
C GLN A 536 13.29 -35.34 10.45
N LEU A 537 12.02 -35.75 10.35
CA LEU A 537 10.87 -34.86 10.22
C LEU A 537 10.24 -34.63 11.59
N LEU A 538 10.28 -33.37 12.05
CA LEU A 538 9.61 -32.95 13.27
C LEU A 538 8.33 -32.17 12.95
N ALA A 539 7.19 -32.65 13.43
CA ALA A 539 5.93 -31.93 13.36
C ALA A 539 5.69 -31.09 14.62
N LEU A 540 5.64 -29.77 14.45
CA LEU A 540 5.28 -28.81 15.48
C LEU A 540 3.76 -28.59 15.47
N LEU A 541 3.06 -29.32 16.34
CA LEU A 541 1.61 -29.34 16.43
C LEU A 541 1.12 -28.34 17.49
N GLY A 542 0.03 -27.64 17.23
CA GLY A 542 -0.48 -26.63 18.16
C GLY A 542 -1.73 -25.93 17.64
N PRO A 543 -2.61 -25.41 18.53
CA PRO A 543 -3.76 -24.63 18.08
C PRO A 543 -3.31 -23.28 17.49
N ASN A 544 -4.23 -22.58 16.81
CA ASN A 544 -3.93 -21.25 16.28
C ASN A 544 -3.54 -20.29 17.42
N GLY A 545 -2.46 -19.53 17.21
CA GLY A 545 -1.91 -18.64 18.23
C GLY A 545 -1.08 -19.32 19.33
N SER A 546 -0.68 -20.59 19.15
CA SER A 546 0.20 -21.28 20.09
C SER A 546 1.67 -20.88 20.01
N GLY A 547 2.10 -20.22 18.91
CA GLY A 547 3.47 -19.78 18.70
C GLY A 547 4.21 -20.43 17.51
N LYS A 548 3.60 -21.41 16.82
CA LYS A 548 4.19 -22.16 15.69
C LYS A 548 4.91 -21.29 14.64
N THR A 549 4.16 -20.44 13.94
CA THR A 549 4.69 -19.51 12.93
C THR A 549 5.67 -18.49 13.54
N THR A 550 5.52 -18.15 14.83
CA THR A 550 6.48 -17.27 15.53
C THR A 550 7.83 -17.97 15.69
N THR A 551 7.85 -19.27 15.99
CA THR A 551 9.06 -20.09 16.06
C THR A 551 9.76 -20.18 14.70
N ILE A 552 9.03 -20.49 13.61
CA ILE A 552 9.60 -20.50 12.24
C ILE A 552 10.19 -19.12 11.88
N ASN A 553 9.48 -18.03 12.19
CA ASN A 553 9.96 -16.68 11.88
C ASN A 553 11.23 -16.29 12.67
N MET A 554 11.42 -16.83 13.88
CA MET A 554 12.69 -16.67 14.61
C MET A 554 13.81 -17.49 13.97
N LEU A 555 13.55 -18.74 13.58
CA LEU A 555 14.55 -19.61 12.96
C LEU A 555 15.03 -19.09 11.60
N THR A 556 14.13 -18.48 10.83
CA THR A 556 14.45 -17.81 9.56
C THR A 556 15.11 -16.43 9.74
N GLY A 557 15.23 -15.95 10.98
CA GLY A 557 15.86 -14.67 11.33
C GLY A 557 15.10 -13.43 10.84
N LEU A 558 13.79 -13.56 10.62
CA LEU A 558 12.95 -12.41 10.26
C LEU A 558 12.82 -11.41 11.40
N PHE A 559 12.72 -11.93 12.62
CA PHE A 559 12.91 -11.18 13.84
C PHE A 559 13.77 -11.98 14.82
N PRO A 560 14.65 -11.30 15.57
CA PRO A 560 15.47 -11.99 16.56
C PRO A 560 14.59 -12.48 17.73
N PRO A 561 15.02 -13.55 18.41
CA PRO A 561 14.44 -13.94 19.69
C PRO A 561 14.64 -12.81 20.73
N THR A 562 13.74 -12.74 21.72
CA THR A 562 13.87 -11.79 22.84
C THR A 562 14.89 -12.31 23.85
N GLU A 563 14.85 -13.62 24.12
CA GLU A 563 15.79 -14.35 24.98
C GLU A 563 16.05 -15.72 24.35
N GLY A 564 17.17 -16.35 24.72
CA GLY A 564 17.61 -17.62 24.15
C GLY A 564 18.26 -17.49 22.77
N THR A 565 18.69 -18.62 22.20
CA THR A 565 19.30 -18.68 20.86
C THR A 565 18.98 -20.02 20.17
N ALA A 566 19.13 -20.08 18.84
CA ALA A 566 19.09 -21.32 18.07
C ALA A 566 20.43 -21.54 17.35
N ARG A 567 20.86 -22.80 17.24
CA ARG A 567 21.98 -23.21 16.40
C ARG A 567 21.50 -24.16 15.31
N ILE A 568 21.92 -23.92 14.08
CA ILE A 568 21.66 -24.78 12.91
C ILE A 568 23.02 -25.13 12.28
N TYR A 569 23.38 -26.42 12.25
CA TYR A 569 24.71 -26.90 11.85
C TYR A 569 25.84 -26.14 12.59
N GLY A 570 25.70 -25.99 13.92
CA GLY A 570 26.66 -25.26 14.76
C GLY A 570 26.60 -23.72 14.65
N LYS A 571 25.93 -23.17 13.63
CA LYS A 571 25.85 -21.72 13.40
C LYS A 571 24.66 -21.09 14.11
N SER A 572 24.89 -19.97 14.77
CA SER A 572 23.83 -19.27 15.51
C SER A 572 22.97 -18.39 14.63
N ILE A 573 21.65 -18.39 14.88
CA ILE A 573 20.69 -17.55 14.15
C ILE A 573 20.81 -16.04 14.47
N ILE A 574 21.55 -15.67 15.51
CA ILE A 574 21.70 -14.26 15.94
C ILE A 574 22.93 -13.61 15.29
N SER A 575 24.06 -14.33 15.28
CA SER A 575 25.34 -13.83 14.77
C SER A 575 25.61 -14.20 13.31
N GLU A 576 25.15 -15.37 12.85
CA GLU A 576 25.54 -15.97 11.57
C GLU A 576 24.35 -16.30 10.65
N ILE A 577 23.27 -15.50 10.72
CA ILE A 577 22.01 -15.79 10.01
C ILE A 577 22.17 -15.94 8.49
N ASP A 578 23.06 -15.18 7.85
CA ASP A 578 23.26 -15.28 6.40
C ASP A 578 23.83 -16.64 5.99
N SER A 579 24.70 -17.23 6.82
CA SER A 579 25.21 -18.58 6.64
C SER A 579 24.15 -19.65 6.90
N VAL A 580 23.30 -19.42 7.91
CA VAL A 580 22.17 -20.31 8.20
C VAL A 580 21.19 -20.35 7.03
N ARG A 581 20.85 -19.19 6.46
CA ARG A 581 19.93 -19.06 5.33
C ARG A 581 20.42 -19.72 4.05
N ASP A 582 21.73 -19.91 3.88
CA ASP A 582 22.28 -20.62 2.71
C ASP A 582 21.91 -22.11 2.72
N ARG A 583 21.73 -22.71 3.91
CA ARG A 583 21.36 -24.12 4.09
C ARG A 583 19.89 -24.33 4.46
N LEU A 584 19.12 -23.24 4.56
CA LEU A 584 17.73 -23.24 5.05
C LEU A 584 16.73 -23.02 3.90
N GLY A 585 15.88 -24.00 3.63
CA GLY A 585 14.70 -23.89 2.78
C GLY A 585 13.47 -23.46 3.58
N VAL A 586 12.59 -22.63 3.02
CA VAL A 586 11.37 -22.18 3.71
C VAL A 586 10.17 -22.17 2.79
N CYS A 587 9.14 -22.97 3.10
CA CYS A 587 7.84 -22.87 2.46
C CYS A 587 6.86 -22.17 3.41
N PRO A 588 6.56 -20.87 3.22
CA PRO A 588 5.62 -20.16 4.09
C PRO A 588 4.18 -20.61 3.88
N GLN A 589 3.27 -20.15 4.74
CA GLN A 589 1.83 -20.43 4.63
C GLN A 589 1.19 -19.91 3.32
N HIS A 590 1.65 -18.76 2.81
CA HIS A 590 1.15 -18.18 1.55
C HIS A 590 2.20 -18.27 0.45
N ASP A 591 1.80 -18.72 -0.74
CA ASP A 591 2.72 -18.91 -1.86
C ASP A 591 3.38 -17.60 -2.33
N ILE A 592 4.71 -17.58 -2.39
CA ILE A 592 5.52 -16.42 -2.81
C ILE A 592 5.78 -16.51 -4.32
N LEU A 593 4.72 -16.34 -5.12
CA LEU A 593 4.79 -16.52 -6.57
C LEU A 593 4.40 -15.26 -7.33
N TRP A 594 4.99 -15.05 -8.51
CA TRP A 594 4.61 -14.02 -9.47
C TRP A 594 3.87 -14.66 -10.63
N ASP A 595 2.62 -14.26 -10.83
CA ASP A 595 1.73 -14.89 -11.81
C ASP A 595 2.25 -14.72 -13.26
N GLU A 596 3.08 -13.71 -13.53
CA GLU A 596 3.65 -13.44 -14.86
C GLU A 596 4.91 -14.28 -15.19
N LEU A 597 5.55 -14.88 -14.17
CA LEU A 597 6.75 -15.72 -14.33
C LEU A 597 6.36 -17.19 -14.52
N THR A 598 7.22 -17.98 -15.17
CA THR A 598 7.00 -19.42 -15.35
C THR A 598 7.52 -20.23 -14.17
N GLY A 599 7.11 -21.50 -14.03
CA GLY A 599 7.62 -22.39 -12.97
C GLY A 599 9.16 -22.49 -12.99
N ARG A 600 9.73 -22.71 -14.17
CA ARG A 600 11.19 -22.72 -14.41
C ARG A 600 11.87 -21.42 -13.96
N GLU A 601 11.26 -20.27 -14.24
CA GLU A 601 11.85 -18.98 -13.87
C GLU A 601 11.83 -18.71 -12.37
N HIS A 602 10.85 -19.24 -11.64
CA HIS A 602 10.83 -19.14 -10.18
C HIS A 602 12.00 -19.93 -9.57
N ILE A 603 12.18 -21.19 -9.98
CA ILE A 603 13.28 -22.02 -9.48
C ILE A 603 14.63 -21.38 -9.84
N LYS A 604 14.81 -20.91 -11.09
CA LYS A 604 16.00 -20.15 -11.50
C LYS A 604 16.29 -18.95 -10.58
N MET A 605 15.25 -18.18 -10.27
CA MET A 605 15.37 -16.99 -9.42
C MET A 605 15.78 -17.37 -8.00
N PHE A 606 15.11 -18.34 -7.38
CA PHE A 606 15.42 -18.76 -6.00
C PHE A 606 16.77 -19.49 -5.89
N ALA A 607 17.15 -20.31 -6.89
CA ALA A 607 18.49 -20.89 -6.99
C ALA A 607 19.58 -19.81 -7.07
N GLY A 608 19.32 -18.74 -7.83
CA GLY A 608 20.17 -17.57 -7.91
C GLY A 608 20.30 -16.82 -6.58
N LEU A 609 19.21 -16.68 -5.82
CA LEU A 609 19.20 -16.08 -4.48
C LEU A 609 19.99 -16.89 -3.45
N LYS A 610 19.98 -18.22 -3.58
CA LYS A 610 20.76 -19.21 -2.81
C LYS A 610 22.22 -19.34 -3.23
N ASN A 611 22.70 -18.49 -4.15
CA ASN A 611 24.08 -18.48 -4.66
C ASN A 611 24.53 -19.76 -5.39
N MET A 612 23.62 -20.61 -5.85
CA MET A 612 23.97 -21.83 -6.62
C MET A 612 24.70 -21.48 -7.92
N PRO A 613 25.85 -22.09 -8.27
CA PRO A 613 26.58 -21.81 -9.51
C PRO A 613 25.71 -21.84 -10.77
N LYS A 614 25.91 -20.87 -11.70
CA LYS A 614 25.04 -20.72 -12.88
C LYS A 614 24.95 -21.97 -13.77
N HIS A 615 26.00 -22.80 -13.80
CA HIS A 615 26.03 -24.02 -14.60
C HIS A 615 25.16 -25.15 -14.02
N GLN A 616 24.89 -25.15 -12.70
CA GLN A 616 24.05 -26.16 -12.04
C GLN A 616 22.56 -25.82 -12.09
N ILE A 617 22.22 -24.53 -12.26
CA ILE A 617 20.84 -24.06 -12.22
C ILE A 617 19.92 -24.77 -13.24
N PRO A 618 20.31 -25.00 -14.51
CA PRO A 618 19.43 -25.68 -15.46
C PRO A 618 19.08 -27.11 -15.04
N GLN A 619 20.04 -27.86 -14.49
CA GLN A 619 19.81 -29.21 -14.01
C GLN A 619 18.90 -29.20 -12.77
N GLU A 620 19.21 -28.36 -11.78
CA GLU A 620 18.38 -28.18 -10.58
C GLU A 620 16.93 -27.80 -10.93
N MET A 621 16.72 -27.02 -11.99
CA MET A 621 15.38 -26.63 -12.44
C MET A 621 14.55 -27.82 -12.93
N GLU A 622 15.14 -28.72 -13.72
CA GLU A 622 14.44 -29.92 -14.19
C GLU A 622 14.21 -30.89 -13.02
N ASP A 623 15.26 -31.19 -12.24
CA ASP A 623 15.20 -32.11 -11.09
C ASP A 623 14.10 -31.69 -10.09
N ARG A 624 14.00 -30.40 -9.76
CA ARG A 624 13.00 -29.88 -8.82
C ARG A 624 11.59 -29.85 -9.38
N LEU A 625 11.44 -29.68 -10.70
CA LEU A 625 10.11 -29.74 -11.34
C LEU A 625 9.63 -31.18 -11.48
N GLU A 626 10.53 -32.12 -11.73
CA GLU A 626 10.25 -33.55 -11.76
C GLU A 626 9.84 -34.06 -10.37
N GLU A 627 10.59 -33.68 -9.31
CA GLU A 627 10.30 -34.07 -7.92
C GLU A 627 8.88 -33.69 -7.47
N VAL A 628 8.32 -32.60 -8.03
CA VAL A 628 6.97 -32.12 -7.69
C VAL A 628 5.92 -32.34 -8.78
N ASP A 629 6.24 -33.13 -9.81
CA ASP A 629 5.32 -33.48 -10.90
C ASP A 629 4.75 -32.22 -11.60
N LEU A 630 5.66 -31.32 -12.04
CA LEU A 630 5.35 -30.08 -12.76
C LEU A 630 6.25 -29.86 -13.99
N LEU A 631 7.01 -30.86 -14.44
CA LEU A 631 7.97 -30.74 -15.54
C LEU A 631 7.31 -30.30 -16.86
N ASP A 632 6.16 -30.89 -17.19
CA ASP A 632 5.39 -30.60 -18.41
C ASP A 632 4.85 -29.17 -18.46
N VAL A 633 4.40 -28.67 -17.31
CA VAL A 633 3.82 -27.33 -17.16
C VAL A 633 4.84 -26.27 -16.76
N GLY A 634 6.12 -26.63 -16.60
CA GLY A 634 7.17 -25.75 -16.09
C GLY A 634 7.42 -24.49 -16.93
N ASN A 635 7.07 -24.52 -18.21
CA ASN A 635 7.15 -23.38 -19.15
C ASN A 635 5.91 -22.49 -19.16
N GLN A 636 4.82 -22.93 -18.53
CA GLN A 636 3.61 -22.13 -18.42
C GLN A 636 3.76 -21.09 -17.32
N ARG A 637 3.00 -20.00 -17.44
CA ARG A 637 2.98 -18.92 -16.42
C ARG A 637 2.28 -19.42 -15.17
N VAL A 638 2.80 -19.07 -14.00
CA VAL A 638 2.22 -19.51 -12.72
C VAL A 638 0.80 -18.96 -12.53
N GLY A 639 0.42 -17.89 -13.21
CA GLY A 639 -0.97 -17.42 -13.22
C GLY A 639 -2.00 -18.45 -13.72
N SER A 640 -1.62 -19.43 -14.55
CA SER A 640 -2.50 -20.52 -15.00
C SER A 640 -2.49 -21.76 -14.11
N PHE A 641 -1.64 -21.80 -13.08
CA PHE A 641 -1.53 -22.95 -12.18
C PHE A 641 -2.74 -23.00 -11.23
N SER A 642 -3.23 -24.22 -10.96
CA SER A 642 -4.20 -24.45 -9.88
C SER A 642 -3.58 -24.15 -8.51
N GLY A 643 -4.40 -23.96 -7.48
CA GLY A 643 -3.89 -23.75 -6.11
C GLY A 643 -2.95 -24.88 -5.65
N GLY A 644 -3.27 -26.14 -5.99
CA GLY A 644 -2.41 -27.28 -5.69
C GLY A 644 -1.06 -27.23 -6.42
N MET A 645 -1.06 -26.87 -7.71
CA MET A 645 0.17 -26.72 -8.50
C MET A 645 1.05 -25.57 -7.98
N LYS A 646 0.43 -24.44 -7.59
CA LYS A 646 1.14 -23.32 -6.93
C LYS A 646 1.80 -23.78 -5.64
N ARG A 647 1.10 -24.58 -4.84
CA ARG A 647 1.67 -25.12 -3.59
C ARG A 647 2.83 -26.07 -3.83
N ARG A 648 2.69 -27.00 -4.78
CA ARG A 648 3.78 -27.91 -5.18
C ARG A 648 5.02 -27.13 -5.64
N LEU A 649 4.83 -26.07 -6.43
CA LEU A 649 5.93 -25.18 -6.82
C LEU A 649 6.56 -24.44 -5.62
N SER A 650 5.76 -23.97 -4.65
CA SER A 650 6.30 -23.38 -3.40
C SER A 650 7.14 -24.36 -2.59
N VAL A 651 6.75 -25.63 -2.54
CA VAL A 651 7.55 -26.70 -1.92
C VAL A 651 8.84 -26.90 -2.69
N ALA A 652 8.79 -27.02 -4.03
CA ALA A 652 10.00 -27.13 -4.87
C ALA A 652 10.98 -25.97 -4.65
N ILE A 653 10.48 -24.74 -4.51
CA ILE A 653 11.28 -23.55 -4.20
C ILE A 653 11.97 -23.66 -2.83
N ALA A 654 11.31 -24.26 -1.83
CA ALA A 654 11.92 -24.51 -0.53
C ALA A 654 12.99 -25.61 -0.58
N LEU A 655 12.84 -26.59 -1.47
CA LEU A 655 13.81 -27.65 -1.72
C LEU A 655 14.97 -27.19 -2.62
N THR A 656 14.83 -26.07 -3.30
CA THR A 656 15.82 -25.56 -4.26
C THR A 656 17.12 -25.17 -3.56
N GLY A 657 18.25 -25.62 -4.12
CA GLY A 657 19.57 -25.47 -3.52
C GLY A 657 19.95 -26.64 -2.62
N ASP A 658 21.20 -26.67 -2.16
CA ASP A 658 21.65 -27.65 -1.16
C ASP A 658 21.14 -27.28 0.25
N CYS A 659 19.81 -27.16 0.37
CA CYS A 659 19.12 -26.84 1.61
C CYS A 659 19.02 -28.12 2.46
N LYS A 660 19.81 -28.18 3.53
CA LYS A 660 19.83 -29.31 4.48
C LYS A 660 18.75 -29.23 5.57
N VAL A 661 18.21 -28.04 5.82
CA VAL A 661 17.10 -27.83 6.76
C VAL A 661 15.95 -27.16 6.02
N ILE A 662 14.75 -27.75 6.09
CA ILE A 662 13.56 -27.23 5.42
C ILE A 662 12.50 -26.90 6.48
N LEU A 663 11.96 -25.68 6.44
CA LEU A 663 10.88 -25.24 7.31
C LEU A 663 9.59 -25.12 6.47
N LEU A 664 8.58 -25.89 6.80
CA LEU A 664 7.28 -25.88 6.11
C LEU A 664 6.22 -25.31 7.06
N ASP A 665 5.68 -24.14 6.72
CA ASP A 665 4.63 -23.50 7.50
C ASP A 665 3.25 -23.85 6.96
N GLU A 666 2.55 -24.76 7.64
CA GLU A 666 1.18 -25.21 7.33
C GLU A 666 0.93 -25.59 5.85
N PRO A 667 1.71 -26.54 5.27
CA PRO A 667 1.80 -26.69 3.84
C PRO A 667 0.61 -27.29 3.11
N THR A 668 -0.31 -27.94 3.81
CA THR A 668 -1.46 -28.59 3.19
C THR A 668 -2.80 -27.96 3.57
N THR A 669 -2.74 -26.79 4.21
CA THR A 669 -3.93 -26.04 4.65
C THR A 669 -4.71 -25.52 3.44
N GLY A 670 -6.01 -25.79 3.41
CA GLY A 670 -6.90 -25.30 2.34
C GLY A 670 -6.79 -26.06 1.01
N MET A 671 -6.01 -27.14 0.95
CA MET A 671 -5.92 -28.03 -0.21
C MET A 671 -7.01 -29.11 -0.18
N ASP A 672 -7.42 -29.57 -1.35
CA ASP A 672 -8.25 -30.77 -1.50
C ASP A 672 -7.48 -32.04 -1.05
N PRO A 673 -8.19 -33.13 -0.71
CA PRO A 673 -7.55 -34.34 -0.18
C PRO A 673 -6.53 -34.99 -1.12
N VAL A 674 -6.72 -34.91 -2.45
CA VAL A 674 -5.84 -35.55 -3.43
C VAL A 674 -4.53 -34.77 -3.54
N ALA A 675 -4.63 -33.44 -3.72
CA ALA A 675 -3.45 -32.59 -3.79
C ALA A 675 -2.64 -32.60 -2.47
N ARG A 676 -3.31 -32.75 -1.32
CA ARG A 676 -2.66 -32.93 -0.02
C ARG A 676 -1.78 -34.19 0.02
N ARG A 677 -2.29 -35.33 -0.44
CA ARG A 677 -1.53 -36.59 -0.49
C ARG A 677 -0.30 -36.48 -1.39
N HIS A 678 -0.41 -35.82 -2.54
CA HIS A 678 0.75 -35.58 -3.41
C HIS A 678 1.82 -34.73 -2.70
N VAL A 679 1.43 -33.69 -1.96
CA VAL A 679 2.39 -32.89 -1.18
C VAL A 679 3.04 -33.71 -0.07
N TRP A 680 2.29 -34.60 0.59
CA TRP A 680 2.84 -35.52 1.59
C TRP A 680 3.90 -36.46 1.00
N GLU A 681 3.64 -37.04 -0.17
CA GLU A 681 4.62 -37.88 -0.88
C GLU A 681 5.90 -37.11 -1.25
N ILE A 682 5.76 -35.85 -1.68
CA ILE A 682 6.90 -34.97 -1.97
C ILE A 682 7.72 -34.71 -0.70
N ILE A 683 7.05 -34.39 0.43
CA ILE A 683 7.72 -34.12 1.71
C ILE A 683 8.45 -35.37 2.21
N GLU A 684 7.82 -36.55 2.11
CA GLU A 684 8.41 -37.80 2.54
C GLU A 684 9.64 -38.17 1.70
N LYS A 685 9.59 -37.98 0.37
CA LYS A 685 10.76 -38.14 -0.50
C LYS A 685 11.86 -37.13 -0.17
N ALA A 686 11.48 -35.89 0.12
CA ALA A 686 12.42 -34.81 0.45
C ALA A 686 13.08 -34.96 1.84
N LYS A 687 12.58 -35.85 2.71
CA LYS A 687 13.14 -36.14 4.04
C LYS A 687 14.54 -36.75 3.96
N LYS A 688 14.84 -37.51 2.90
CA LYS A 688 16.15 -38.14 2.70
C LYS A 688 17.26 -37.09 2.67
N ASP A 689 18.33 -37.32 3.44
CA ASP A 689 19.50 -36.42 3.60
C ASP A 689 19.18 -35.00 4.13
N ARG A 690 17.98 -34.78 4.70
CA ARG A 690 17.52 -33.45 5.13
C ARG A 690 16.75 -33.49 6.46
N VAL A 691 16.71 -32.35 7.13
CA VAL A 691 15.95 -32.15 8.37
C VAL A 691 14.74 -31.28 8.07
N ILE A 692 13.53 -31.75 8.36
CA ILE A 692 12.29 -31.04 8.03
C ILE A 692 11.56 -30.64 9.32
N LEU A 693 11.30 -29.34 9.49
CA LEU A 693 10.41 -28.83 10.53
C LEU A 693 9.07 -28.46 9.87
N LEU A 694 8.03 -29.20 10.20
CA LEU A 694 6.68 -29.01 9.69
C LEU A 694 5.80 -28.39 10.78
N THR A 695 5.27 -27.19 10.60
CA THR A 695 4.16 -26.72 11.46
C THR A 695 2.85 -27.15 10.86
N THR A 696 1.99 -27.73 11.68
CA THR A 696 0.66 -28.13 11.24
C THR A 696 -0.35 -27.99 12.36
N HIS A 697 -1.62 -27.91 11.96
CA HIS A 697 -2.78 -28.07 12.84
C HIS A 697 -3.59 -29.33 12.47
N SER A 698 -3.16 -30.10 11.46
CA SER A 698 -3.74 -31.39 11.09
C SER A 698 -3.02 -32.49 11.87
N MET A 699 -3.79 -33.23 12.67
CA MET A 699 -3.24 -34.36 13.41
C MET A 699 -2.95 -35.54 12.48
N GLU A 700 -3.75 -35.74 11.44
CA GLU A 700 -3.46 -36.73 10.39
C GLU A 700 -2.10 -36.49 9.72
N GLU A 701 -1.80 -35.24 9.35
CA GLU A 701 -0.52 -34.88 8.73
C GLU A 701 0.67 -35.16 9.65
N ALA A 702 0.55 -34.79 10.93
CA ALA A 702 1.58 -35.07 11.93
C ALA A 702 1.75 -36.58 12.17
N ASP A 703 0.65 -37.33 12.24
CA ASP A 703 0.67 -38.77 12.52
C ASP A 703 1.33 -39.57 11.38
N ILE A 704 1.11 -39.17 10.12
CA ILE A 704 1.60 -39.88 8.93
C ILE A 704 3.05 -39.51 8.58
N LEU A 705 3.40 -38.22 8.61
CA LEU A 705 4.69 -37.75 8.06
C LEU A 705 5.82 -37.69 9.09
N SER A 706 5.51 -37.52 10.38
CA SER A 706 6.53 -37.12 11.36
C SER A 706 7.13 -38.29 12.14
N ASP A 707 8.46 -38.26 12.27
CA ASP A 707 9.18 -39.18 13.14
C ASP A 707 9.10 -38.71 14.60
N LYS A 708 9.00 -37.39 14.82
CA LYS A 708 8.90 -36.74 16.12
C LYS A 708 7.83 -35.65 16.11
N ILE A 709 6.93 -35.66 17.09
CA ILE A 709 5.86 -34.67 17.27
C ILE A 709 6.17 -33.84 18.50
N ALA A 710 6.08 -32.52 18.36
CA ALA A 710 6.20 -31.56 19.45
C ALA A 710 4.90 -30.77 19.59
N ILE A 711 4.19 -30.93 20.71
CA ILE A 711 2.92 -30.22 20.94
C ILE A 711 3.18 -28.93 21.72
N ILE A 712 2.88 -27.79 21.09
CA ILE A 712 2.95 -26.46 21.70
C ILE A 712 1.55 -25.96 22.05
N ALA A 713 1.37 -25.52 23.29
CA ALA A 713 0.17 -24.83 23.74
C ALA A 713 0.51 -23.59 24.58
N ALA A 714 -0.14 -22.47 24.26
CA ALA A 714 0.05 -21.18 24.93
C ALA A 714 1.52 -20.71 24.99
N GLY A 715 2.28 -20.93 23.91
CA GLY A 715 3.68 -20.48 23.81
C GLY A 715 4.70 -21.43 24.44
N LYS A 716 4.27 -22.49 25.12
CA LYS A 716 5.15 -23.47 25.78
C LYS A 716 5.07 -24.83 25.12
N LEU A 717 6.19 -25.54 25.10
CA LEU A 717 6.25 -26.95 24.74
C LEU A 717 5.62 -27.79 25.86
N ARG A 718 4.69 -28.67 25.51
CA ARG A 718 3.93 -29.47 26.47
C ARG A 718 4.37 -30.93 26.50
N CYS A 719 4.60 -31.52 25.35
CA CYS A 719 5.13 -32.87 25.21
C CYS A 719 5.88 -33.01 23.89
N VAL A 720 6.76 -34.01 23.83
CA VAL A 720 7.58 -34.34 22.67
C VAL A 720 7.73 -35.86 22.60
N GLY A 721 7.59 -36.44 21.40
CA GLY A 721 7.85 -37.86 21.19
C GLY A 721 7.31 -38.35 19.85
N SER A 722 7.46 -39.63 19.54
CA SER A 722 6.82 -40.23 18.36
C SER A 722 5.30 -40.29 18.54
N SER A 723 4.55 -40.43 17.44
CA SER A 723 3.09 -40.57 17.52
C SER A 723 2.66 -41.71 18.44
N LEU A 724 3.30 -42.88 18.31
CA LEU A 724 3.04 -44.04 19.16
C LEU A 724 3.35 -43.75 20.63
N HIS A 725 4.47 -43.09 20.93
CA HIS A 725 4.83 -42.71 22.30
C HIS A 725 3.82 -41.75 22.92
N LEU A 726 3.38 -40.73 22.18
CA LEU A 726 2.40 -39.76 22.67
C LEU A 726 1.01 -40.38 22.88
N LYS A 727 0.55 -41.21 21.94
CA LYS A 727 -0.65 -42.03 22.09
C LYS A 727 -0.52 -42.96 23.30
N ASN A 728 0.68 -43.49 23.54
CA ASN A 728 0.94 -44.38 24.67
C ASN A 728 0.92 -43.70 26.04
N LYS A 729 1.52 -42.52 26.13
CA LYS A 729 1.67 -41.77 27.38
C LYS A 729 0.42 -40.98 27.76
N PHE A 730 -0.26 -40.40 26.79
CA PHE A 730 -1.39 -39.48 27.02
C PHE A 730 -2.73 -40.02 26.52
N GLY A 731 -2.74 -41.15 25.81
CA GLY A 731 -3.96 -41.82 25.41
C GLY A 731 -4.68 -42.40 26.62
N THR A 732 -5.99 -42.23 26.64
CA THR A 732 -6.88 -42.65 27.73
C THR A 732 -7.21 -44.15 27.72
N GLY A 733 -6.76 -44.89 26.71
CA GLY A 733 -6.98 -46.33 26.59
C GLY A 733 -7.45 -46.80 25.22
N TYR A 734 -8.20 -47.90 25.20
CA TYR A 734 -8.88 -48.44 24.03
C TYR A 734 -10.33 -47.99 24.02
N ARG A 735 -10.87 -47.75 22.83
CA ARG A 735 -12.29 -47.48 22.62
C ARG A 735 -12.93 -48.64 21.90
N ILE A 736 -13.93 -49.21 22.53
CA ILE A 736 -14.74 -50.26 21.94
C ILE A 736 -16.08 -49.64 21.56
N SER A 737 -16.43 -49.68 20.29
CA SER A 737 -17.75 -49.30 19.79
C SER A 737 -18.50 -50.58 19.42
N ILE A 738 -19.55 -50.89 20.17
CA ILE A 738 -20.40 -52.06 19.97
C ILE A 738 -21.68 -51.59 19.27
N ILE A 739 -22.03 -52.26 18.18
CA ILE A 739 -23.24 -52.03 17.36
C ILE A 739 -24.23 -53.15 17.66
N THR A 740 -25.45 -52.79 18.06
CA THR A 740 -26.48 -53.74 18.51
C THR A 740 -27.84 -53.44 17.92
N GLU A 741 -28.73 -54.43 18.06
CA GLU A 741 -30.15 -54.28 17.77
C GLU A 741 -30.83 -53.28 18.74
N GLU A 742 -31.96 -52.72 18.30
CA GLU A 742 -32.71 -51.74 19.08
C GLU A 742 -33.21 -52.38 20.40
N GLY A 743 -32.81 -51.79 21.54
CA GLY A 743 -33.27 -52.23 22.86
C GLY A 743 -32.29 -53.10 23.66
N SER A 744 -31.17 -53.55 23.08
CA SER A 744 -30.20 -54.45 23.74
C SER A 744 -29.08 -53.74 24.53
N ILE A 745 -29.05 -52.41 24.52
CA ILE A 745 -28.01 -51.60 25.19
C ILE A 745 -27.93 -51.81 26.72
N PRO A 746 -29.05 -51.96 27.47
CA PRO A 746 -28.99 -52.21 28.91
C PRO A 746 -28.23 -53.49 29.27
N GLY A 747 -28.46 -54.58 28.54
CA GLY A 747 -27.76 -55.86 28.77
C GLY A 747 -26.26 -55.77 28.53
N ILE A 748 -25.83 -54.91 27.60
CA ILE A 748 -24.41 -54.65 27.34
C ILE A 748 -23.79 -53.80 28.45
N LYS A 749 -24.51 -52.79 28.95
CA LYS A 749 -24.03 -52.02 30.10
C LYS A 749 -23.84 -52.90 31.34
N ASP A 750 -24.74 -53.85 31.55
CA ASP A 750 -24.63 -54.82 32.64
C ASP A 750 -23.41 -55.72 32.44
N ALA A 751 -23.23 -56.29 31.24
CA ALA A 751 -22.05 -57.08 30.88
C ALA A 751 -20.72 -56.31 31.05
N VAL A 752 -20.68 -55.05 30.60
CA VAL A 752 -19.51 -54.18 30.70
C VAL A 752 -19.23 -53.81 32.16
N SER A 753 -20.27 -53.57 32.96
CA SER A 753 -20.11 -53.26 34.39
C SER A 753 -19.59 -54.45 35.20
N GLY A 754 -19.91 -55.67 34.77
CA GLY A 754 -19.42 -56.92 35.38
C GLY A 754 -17.91 -57.12 35.22
N VAL A 755 -17.38 -56.80 34.04
CA VAL A 755 -15.94 -56.97 33.73
C VAL A 755 -15.14 -55.71 34.07
N PHE A 756 -15.68 -54.52 33.78
CA PHE A 756 -15.02 -53.23 33.98
C PHE A 756 -15.80 -52.34 34.97
N PRO A 757 -15.64 -52.54 36.29
CA PRO A 757 -16.21 -51.63 37.27
C PRO A 757 -15.58 -50.23 37.06
N ASN A 758 -16.44 -49.23 36.83
CA ASN A 758 -16.12 -47.84 36.46
C ASN A 758 -15.65 -47.58 35.00
N ALA A 759 -16.14 -48.32 34.01
CA ALA A 759 -15.94 -47.98 32.60
C ALA A 759 -16.50 -46.59 32.25
N ASN A 760 -15.76 -45.81 31.44
CA ASN A 760 -16.17 -44.47 31.04
C ASN A 760 -16.95 -44.54 29.71
N TYR A 761 -18.25 -44.21 29.74
CA TYR A 761 -19.11 -44.25 28.56
C TYR A 761 -19.03 -42.92 27.80
N LEU A 762 -18.51 -42.96 26.57
CA LEU A 762 -18.25 -41.75 25.77
C LEU A 762 -19.47 -41.28 24.98
N GLY A 763 -20.35 -42.21 24.61
CA GLY A 763 -21.56 -41.91 23.83
C GLY A 763 -22.44 -43.13 23.64
N GLU A 764 -23.75 -42.89 23.54
CA GLU A 764 -24.80 -43.88 23.34
C GLU A 764 -25.79 -43.34 22.31
N THR A 765 -26.07 -44.17 21.30
CA THR A 765 -27.15 -43.98 20.32
C THR A 765 -28.10 -45.17 20.45
N ILE A 766 -29.26 -45.15 19.77
CA ILE A 766 -30.28 -46.22 19.83
C ILE A 766 -29.72 -47.62 19.55
N THR A 767 -28.66 -47.72 18.74
CA THR A 767 -28.05 -48.99 18.30
C THR A 767 -26.54 -49.08 18.53
N THR A 768 -25.91 -48.07 19.15
CA THR A 768 -24.45 -48.06 19.31
C THR A 768 -24.02 -47.55 20.67
N ILE A 769 -23.08 -48.24 21.30
CA ILE A 769 -22.46 -47.84 22.57
C ILE A 769 -20.94 -47.78 22.41
N THR A 770 -20.35 -46.64 22.79
CA THR A 770 -18.89 -46.46 22.79
C THR A 770 -18.36 -46.37 24.21
N ILE A 771 -17.46 -47.29 24.54
CA ILE A 771 -16.89 -47.48 25.87
C ILE A 771 -15.40 -47.19 25.81
N GLU A 772 -14.90 -46.47 26.81
CA GLU A 772 -13.48 -46.21 27.00
C GLU A 772 -12.94 -47.08 28.14
N ILE A 773 -11.95 -47.89 27.80
CA ILE A 773 -11.32 -48.82 28.73
C ILE A 773 -9.92 -48.31 29.06
N PRO A 774 -9.64 -47.98 30.34
CA PRO A 774 -8.33 -47.53 30.78
C PRO A 774 -7.24 -48.54 30.47
N ARG A 775 -6.03 -48.04 30.18
CA ARG A 775 -4.89 -48.88 29.78
C ARG A 775 -4.52 -49.92 30.83
N GLU A 776 -4.75 -49.65 32.11
CA GLU A 776 -4.42 -50.59 33.19
C GLU A 776 -5.23 -51.89 33.08
N LYS A 777 -6.40 -51.86 32.44
CA LYS A 777 -7.29 -53.02 32.27
C LYS A 777 -7.19 -53.68 30.88
N THR A 778 -6.16 -53.33 30.10
CA THR A 778 -5.93 -53.92 28.76
C THR A 778 -5.76 -55.45 28.81
N VAL A 779 -5.26 -55.98 29.93
CA VAL A 779 -5.02 -57.42 30.13
C VAL A 779 -6.33 -58.22 30.13
N GLU A 780 -7.43 -57.60 30.55
CA GLU A 780 -8.77 -58.22 30.67
C GLU A 780 -9.57 -58.13 29.35
N LEU A 781 -9.04 -57.46 28.32
CA LEU A 781 -9.72 -57.29 27.03
C LEU A 781 -9.97 -58.58 26.25
N PRO A 782 -9.03 -59.54 26.15
CA PRO A 782 -9.26 -60.77 25.40
C PRO A 782 -10.41 -61.60 25.98
N GLU A 783 -10.46 -61.73 27.32
CA GLU A 783 -11.52 -62.43 28.05
C GLU A 783 -12.88 -61.73 27.85
N PHE A 784 -12.88 -60.40 27.81
CA PHE A 784 -14.07 -59.62 27.51
C PHE A 784 -14.58 -59.83 26.07
N PHE A 785 -13.69 -59.86 25.07
CA PHE A 785 -14.10 -60.11 23.68
C PHE A 785 -14.63 -61.53 23.51
N GLU A 786 -14.01 -62.51 24.16
CA GLU A 786 -14.50 -63.89 24.16
C GLU A 786 -15.89 -64.00 24.80
N TYR A 787 -16.14 -63.28 25.90
CA TYR A 787 -17.47 -63.18 26.50
C TYR A 787 -18.52 -62.54 25.57
N LEU A 788 -18.15 -61.47 24.84
CA LEU A 788 -19.06 -60.82 23.89
C LEU A 788 -19.37 -61.70 22.68
N GLU A 789 -18.40 -62.47 22.18
CA GLU A 789 -18.59 -63.43 21.08
C GLU A 789 -19.46 -64.62 21.49
N GLN A 790 -19.23 -65.19 22.69
CA GLN A 790 -20.03 -66.30 23.20
C GLN A 790 -21.50 -65.91 23.44
N ASN A 791 -21.74 -64.67 23.88
CA ASN A 791 -23.08 -64.16 24.18
C ASN A 791 -23.64 -63.25 23.07
N GLN A 792 -23.09 -63.32 21.85
CA GLN A 792 -23.44 -62.41 20.75
C GLN A 792 -24.95 -62.42 20.41
N LYS A 793 -25.57 -63.60 20.41
CA LYS A 793 -27.00 -63.78 20.11
C LYS A 793 -27.91 -63.30 21.24
N ASP A 794 -27.49 -63.50 22.48
CA ASP A 794 -28.27 -63.15 23.67
C ASP A 794 -28.19 -61.64 23.98
N LEU A 795 -27.08 -61.00 23.60
CA LEU A 795 -26.85 -59.56 23.75
C LEU A 795 -27.23 -58.75 22.50
N GLY A 796 -27.69 -59.40 21.43
CA GLY A 796 -28.10 -58.74 20.18
C GLY A 796 -26.99 -57.91 19.51
N ILE A 797 -25.75 -58.39 19.56
CA ILE A 797 -24.57 -57.68 19.03
C ILE A 797 -24.42 -57.98 17.54
N GLN A 798 -24.50 -56.94 16.71
CA GLN A 798 -24.27 -57.03 15.26
C GLN A 798 -22.78 -57.03 14.93
N ASP A 799 -22.03 -56.09 15.52
CA ASP A 799 -20.59 -55.92 15.28
C ASP A 799 -19.95 -55.16 16.44
N PHE A 800 -18.64 -55.32 16.64
CA PHE A 800 -17.86 -54.50 17.56
C PHE A 800 -16.53 -54.08 16.93
N SER A 801 -16.16 -52.81 17.14
CA SER A 801 -14.92 -52.25 16.62
C SER A 801 -14.05 -51.73 17.76
N VAL A 802 -12.76 -52.06 17.68
CA VAL A 802 -11.75 -51.58 18.62
C VAL A 802 -10.93 -50.49 17.94
N SER A 803 -10.86 -49.33 18.57
CA SER A 803 -10.08 -48.20 18.10
C SER A 803 -9.11 -47.75 19.18
N LEU A 804 -7.90 -47.39 18.76
CA LEU A 804 -6.90 -46.77 19.62
C LEU A 804 -7.20 -45.28 19.77
N THR A 805 -6.73 -44.70 20.87
CA THR A 805 -6.73 -43.25 21.06
C THR A 805 -6.00 -42.55 19.92
N THR A 806 -6.69 -41.59 19.31
CA THR A 806 -6.17 -40.83 18.18
C THR A 806 -5.23 -39.73 18.68
N LEU A 807 -4.34 -39.25 17.80
CA LEU A 807 -3.50 -38.10 18.12
C LEU A 807 -4.34 -36.83 18.38
N GLU A 808 -5.54 -36.75 17.78
CA GLU A 808 -6.52 -35.68 18.02
C GLU A 808 -6.96 -35.62 19.48
N GLU A 809 -7.24 -36.77 20.08
CA GLU A 809 -7.66 -36.84 21.50
C GLU A 809 -6.52 -36.48 22.45
N VAL A 810 -5.32 -37.01 22.19
CA VAL A 810 -4.11 -36.64 22.93
C VAL A 810 -3.93 -35.12 22.90
N PHE A 811 -4.06 -34.53 21.71
CA PHE A 811 -3.97 -33.10 21.52
C PHE A 811 -5.07 -32.33 22.27
N LEU A 812 -6.34 -32.76 22.19
CA LEU A 812 -7.45 -32.13 22.90
C LEU A 812 -7.26 -32.15 24.41
N ASN A 813 -6.84 -33.30 24.97
CA ASN A 813 -6.56 -33.45 26.39
C ASN A 813 -5.44 -32.51 26.85
N ILE A 814 -4.36 -32.40 26.08
CA ILE A 814 -3.23 -31.50 26.39
C ILE A 814 -3.65 -30.04 26.24
N ALA A 815 -4.39 -29.69 25.19
CA ALA A 815 -4.86 -28.34 24.94
C ALA A 815 -5.86 -27.88 26.02
N GLU A 816 -6.77 -28.76 26.45
CA GLU A 816 -7.72 -28.48 27.53
C GLU A 816 -6.98 -28.20 28.84
N ARG A 817 -6.05 -29.09 29.22
CA ARG A 817 -5.19 -28.91 30.42
C ARG A 817 -4.44 -27.57 30.37
N ALA A 818 -3.78 -27.28 29.25
CA ALA A 818 -3.05 -26.03 29.06
C ALA A 818 -3.97 -24.79 29.11
N SER A 819 -5.20 -24.89 28.60
CA SER A 819 -6.16 -23.80 28.66
C SER A 819 -6.64 -23.52 30.08
N ASN A 820 -6.93 -24.58 30.85
CA ASN A 820 -7.37 -24.51 32.25
C ASN A 820 -6.27 -23.89 33.11
N GLU A 821 -5.01 -24.28 32.91
CA GLU A 821 -3.85 -23.67 33.59
C GLU A 821 -3.74 -22.17 33.31
N ARG A 822 -3.88 -21.75 32.04
CA ARG A 822 -3.79 -20.33 31.67
C ARG A 822 -4.95 -19.51 32.24
N LEU A 823 -6.14 -20.10 32.34
CA LEU A 823 -7.30 -19.49 32.99
C LEU A 823 -7.07 -19.34 34.50
N GLN A 824 -6.47 -20.33 35.14
CA GLN A 824 -6.04 -20.23 36.54
C GLN A 824 -4.96 -19.16 36.74
N GLU A 825 -4.01 -19.01 35.82
CA GLU A 825 -3.03 -17.91 35.85
C GLU A 825 -3.69 -16.53 35.72
N MET A 826 -4.68 -16.39 34.84
CA MET A 826 -5.43 -15.15 34.69
C MET A 826 -6.23 -14.82 35.94
N LYS A 827 -6.90 -15.81 36.55
CA LYS A 827 -7.58 -15.63 37.85
C LYS A 827 -6.62 -15.17 38.94
N LYS A 828 -5.45 -15.80 39.06
CA LYS A 828 -4.43 -15.46 40.08
C LYS A 828 -3.80 -14.07 39.89
N LYS A 829 -3.73 -13.56 38.66
CA LYS A 829 -3.13 -12.24 38.35
C LYS A 829 -4.10 -11.07 38.51
N VAL A 830 -5.40 -11.34 38.69
CA VAL A 830 -6.44 -10.30 38.72
C VAL A 830 -6.84 -9.88 40.14
N GLY A 831 -6.48 -10.63 41.18
CA GLY A 831 -6.93 -10.32 42.55
C GLY A 831 -8.43 -10.57 42.75
N ASP A 832 -8.92 -10.46 43.99
CA ASP A 832 -10.28 -10.85 44.44
C ASP A 832 -11.40 -9.88 44.01
N ASP A 833 -11.46 -9.51 42.73
CA ASP A 833 -12.62 -8.83 42.16
C ASP A 833 -13.71 -9.86 41.80
N GLU A 834 -14.76 -9.98 42.62
CA GLU A 834 -15.87 -10.92 42.44
C GLU A 834 -16.54 -10.82 41.05
N ASN A 835 -16.70 -9.61 40.50
CA ASN A 835 -17.30 -9.41 39.17
C ASN A 835 -16.42 -9.96 38.04
N THR A 836 -15.09 -9.83 38.19
CA THR A 836 -14.12 -10.33 37.20
C THR A 836 -13.97 -11.85 37.34
N GLN A 837 -14.08 -12.40 38.55
CA GLN A 837 -14.16 -13.83 38.79
C GLN A 837 -15.43 -14.44 38.18
N LYS A 838 -16.62 -13.86 38.41
CA LYS A 838 -17.88 -14.29 37.77
C LYS A 838 -17.82 -14.22 36.24
N PHE A 839 -17.19 -13.19 35.67
CA PHE A 839 -16.98 -13.09 34.22
C PHE A 839 -16.04 -14.17 33.69
N LEU A 840 -14.92 -14.42 34.38
CA LEU A 840 -13.98 -15.49 34.02
C LEU A 840 -14.62 -16.87 34.14
N ASP A 841 -15.43 -17.12 35.17
CA ASP A 841 -16.18 -18.37 35.35
C ASP A 841 -17.27 -18.57 34.30
N LYS A 842 -18.00 -17.51 33.92
CA LYS A 842 -18.93 -17.55 32.79
C LYS A 842 -18.22 -17.87 31.47
N LYS A 843 -17.01 -17.32 31.26
CA LYS A 843 -16.17 -17.61 30.07
C LYS A 843 -15.61 -19.03 30.07
N ILE A 844 -15.29 -19.58 31.25
CA ILE A 844 -14.87 -20.98 31.43
C ILE A 844 -16.03 -21.91 31.09
N SER A 845 -17.22 -21.66 31.63
CA SER A 845 -18.41 -22.46 31.35
C SER A 845 -18.84 -22.39 29.89
N GLN A 846 -18.86 -21.19 29.28
CA GLN A 846 -19.17 -21.02 27.84
C GLN A 846 -18.16 -21.70 26.92
N ARG A 847 -16.85 -21.66 27.25
CA ARG A 847 -15.85 -22.39 26.45
C ARG A 847 -15.93 -23.89 26.63
N LYS A 848 -16.13 -24.40 27.85
CA LYS A 848 -16.35 -25.85 28.07
C LYS A 848 -17.59 -26.36 27.30
N LEU A 849 -18.66 -25.56 27.24
CA LEU A 849 -19.84 -25.85 26.41
C LEU A 849 -19.54 -25.79 24.90
N SER A 850 -18.79 -24.79 24.43
CA SER A 850 -18.38 -24.69 23.02
C SER A 850 -17.47 -25.85 22.59
N PHE A 851 -16.52 -26.28 23.42
CA PHE A 851 -15.65 -27.42 23.12
C PHE A 851 -16.39 -28.77 23.20
N LYS A 852 -17.31 -28.96 24.16
CA LYS A 852 -18.21 -30.13 24.18
C LYS A 852 -19.16 -30.19 22.98
N ASN A 853 -19.64 -29.04 22.49
CA ASN A 853 -20.48 -28.97 21.30
C ASN A 853 -19.71 -29.23 20.00
N VAL A 854 -18.41 -28.86 19.93
CA VAL A 854 -17.53 -29.25 18.81
C VAL A 854 -17.32 -30.78 18.77
N ASN A 855 -17.18 -31.42 19.94
CA ASN A 855 -17.16 -32.89 20.04
C ASN A 855 -18.49 -33.54 19.59
N LYS A 856 -19.65 -32.89 19.80
CA LYS A 856 -20.97 -33.40 19.35
C LYS A 856 -21.28 -33.14 17.87
N GLN A 857 -20.85 -32.00 17.31
CA GLN A 857 -21.11 -31.67 15.90
C GLN A 857 -20.25 -32.47 14.93
N LYS A 858 -18.99 -32.79 15.29
CA LYS A 858 -18.07 -33.50 14.39
C LYS A 858 -18.23 -35.01 14.41
N THR A 859 -18.66 -35.62 15.53
CA THR A 859 -19.06 -37.03 15.55
C THR A 859 -20.25 -37.28 14.62
N GLY A 860 -21.18 -36.33 14.51
CA GLY A 860 -22.28 -36.37 13.54
C GLY A 860 -21.84 -36.23 12.07
N ASP A 861 -20.79 -35.45 11.78
CA ASP A 861 -20.27 -35.28 10.41
C ASP A 861 -19.39 -36.45 9.94
N SER A 862 -18.65 -37.10 10.83
CA SER A 862 -17.93 -38.36 10.53
C SER A 862 -18.89 -39.52 10.26
N GLN A 863 -20.03 -39.58 10.96
CA GLN A 863 -21.10 -40.56 10.68
C GLN A 863 -21.80 -40.31 9.33
N LYS A 864 -22.05 -39.04 8.95
CA LYS A 864 -22.61 -38.72 7.62
C LYS A 864 -21.67 -39.07 6.47
N LYS A 865 -20.35 -39.01 6.67
CA LYS A 865 -19.36 -39.42 5.66
C LYS A 865 -19.27 -40.93 5.50
N ASN A 866 -19.31 -41.70 6.59
CA ASN A 866 -19.33 -43.17 6.51
C ASN A 866 -20.64 -43.72 5.90
N ASN A 867 -21.79 -43.09 6.19
CA ASN A 867 -23.05 -43.48 5.54
C ASN A 867 -23.06 -43.19 4.03
N LYS A 868 -22.31 -42.18 3.55
CA LYS A 868 -22.18 -41.88 2.12
C LYS A 868 -21.25 -42.82 1.37
N LEU A 869 -20.22 -43.37 2.03
CA LEU A 869 -19.31 -44.38 1.47
C LEU A 869 -19.98 -45.76 1.39
N ASN A 870 -20.85 -46.10 2.35
CA ASN A 870 -21.62 -47.34 2.33
C ASN A 870 -22.83 -47.31 1.38
N SER A 871 -23.32 -46.14 0.98
CA SER A 871 -24.38 -46.01 -0.04
C SER A 871 -23.88 -46.10 -1.48
N SER A 872 -22.57 -45.90 -1.72
CA SER A 872 -21.97 -45.99 -3.07
C SER A 872 -21.42 -47.38 -3.41
N SER A 873 -21.24 -48.25 -2.42
CA SER A 873 -20.85 -49.65 -2.64
C SER A 873 -22.06 -50.57 -2.91
N SER A 874 -23.26 -50.19 -2.48
CA SER A 874 -24.51 -50.96 -2.69
C SER A 874 -25.23 -50.68 -4.02
N SER A 875 -24.82 -49.67 -4.80
CA SER A 875 -25.43 -49.32 -6.09
C SER A 875 -24.71 -49.90 -7.32
N SER A 876 -23.75 -50.83 -7.14
CA SER A 876 -22.94 -51.38 -8.23
C SER A 876 -23.20 -52.87 -8.55
N SER A 877 -24.18 -53.51 -7.90
CA SER A 877 -24.47 -54.94 -8.04
C SER A 877 -25.89 -55.28 -8.53
N SER A 878 -26.60 -54.35 -9.18
CA SER A 878 -27.98 -54.58 -9.66
C SER A 878 -28.31 -54.01 -11.05
N SER A 879 -27.37 -54.11 -12.00
CA SER A 879 -27.63 -53.73 -13.40
C SER A 879 -26.84 -54.59 -14.38
N SER A 880 -27.21 -55.86 -14.52
CA SER A 880 -26.71 -56.73 -15.58
C SER A 880 -27.76 -57.78 -15.97
N SER A 881 -28.90 -57.35 -16.51
CA SER A 881 -29.84 -58.22 -17.23
C SER A 881 -30.97 -57.43 -17.91
N SER A 882 -30.67 -56.68 -18.98
CA SER A 882 -31.65 -56.31 -20.04
C SER A 882 -31.04 -55.38 -21.09
N SER A 883 -30.47 -55.94 -22.17
CA SER A 883 -30.34 -55.26 -23.47
C SER A 883 -29.90 -56.28 -24.53
N GLN A 884 -30.89 -56.96 -25.12
CA GLN A 884 -30.83 -57.42 -26.50
C GLN A 884 -31.85 -56.57 -27.28
N GLU A 885 -31.46 -56.23 -28.50
CA GLU A 885 -32.21 -55.58 -29.59
C GLU A 885 -32.14 -54.04 -29.68
N ASP A 886 -31.61 -53.66 -30.86
CA ASP A 886 -31.50 -52.38 -31.59
C ASP A 886 -30.50 -51.30 -31.18
#